data_AF-A0A3B8WA49-F1
#
_entry.id   AF-A0A3B8WA49-F1
#
_cell.length_a   1.000
_cell.length_b   1.000
_cell.length_c   1.000
_cell.angle_alpha   90.00
_cell.angle_beta   90.00
_cell.angle_gamma   90.00
#
_symmetry.space_group_name_H-M   'P 1'
#
loop_
_entity.id
_entity.type
_entity.pdbx_description
1 polymer ?
#
loop_
_entity_poly.entity_id
_entity_poly.type
_entity_poly.pdbx_seq_one_letter_code
_entity_poly.pdbx_strand_id
1 'polypeptide(L)'
;MSTDRTELESIVQEGSAFETIKRRLKEQGGQLREQVSGLNQAREEIFGSAGMNVLGRARVRTENNAIARDVVRLGDKLLFGFNLQLGLRKTLVIEDVFRLYHLNDGDSGFEMTEAAIEGSFLKDERFATDFRELQQYYNTATLSQLVILKGMLLMAFRIGDKLDDLRVFRWELKPDGEVSRYIDNRGERDLSFPERFSFPWKTVGRDSQVQGRSPHLNIADTLFVDNLRGNITFKVENNTSTGEGIYSDPVESDSQSLDDASFDFADLGEILLVRILPFNEEHWRYYLFNRTERKIERVDAMAGSVASLPDNHGLIFPSGYYLSTGELKTFQIPDGDFRLKRTLRAPNGEDMLYVFFEQRTGQVILFRYNLIRKQADVPLIGHGYALFENGHLVIFNADKEPTLVHPLQVWETPFTSESFHAAANVANDSELARIGNPELVRGIAELNTVVTLVEGASASERHFTNLIRTVDRILDQFFWLSARQEEALFAGLNQQLSTIRGTAELVLDEYEKVQSIRAQTEAAITEVAQDQGALMRDLKPDSWKAPDQFVSYLARLRDHRGRVRTLNDRRYADKARIDSLEEELAEAEGRLTERTFRFLASPEALDGYRQTLTELQTALAEADSRDALKKIVDRYRELTEGLDMIQGMLASMGGDDAALETAITDNISGIYATINQQRSEAEIRLKEQGSAEARAQFAARIRLFEQSLANGVSALSDVRECDGLMTRMLDQLQELESQFGEYDEFLAAILEQRENAHESIEARRQQLQDQQQRRVTTLTDAAARILKNLGRRTERFSSPEELHAFFASDAMVSRLRSMAGELRELGAAMEADDCLGQLKAAQDTALRSVRDKADIFEDGGAVIRLGKHKFSVNQRELDLTLIPREDHVLLHLTGTQYYERLEEPELDRLRGYWNMSQPSESDRVYRAEYLSALVIEEFRKTGDLPVNVADLDELTGYIRKFASPRYREGYEKGIHDHDAALIVSTLWPAIQNAGLLRFSPRARALAMLFWAGLSQQQSAGQQLRSRCLSAGILSRMMQSDELLESLQQELEPQLANFVEEQQLSLAGPGSDGRSLVHSAAQYLVRQLAEESEAFDITRYAGDLATGFVEALKRDNQFAQYQQALEVVADQPAARWSITSHWLKAWMAKTDQQHLLHYLPEAVVVLNVGETVKTSVRSVELAFQIEGLLGQHPRIEERTLSLQLDEFDERLRYHQQEIIPGWQQLQEVRQQVLEKWRGQ
;
A
#
# COMPACT_ATOMS: atom_id res chain seq x y z
N MET A 1 -3.24 36.59 17.31
CA MET A 1 -4.12 35.42 17.08
C MET A 1 -3.22 34.27 16.72
N SER A 2 -3.23 33.17 17.47
CA SER A 2 -2.64 31.92 16.97
C SER A 2 -3.70 31.22 16.13
N THR A 3 -3.41 31.01 14.86
CA THR A 3 -4.26 30.26 13.92
C THR A 3 -3.59 28.97 13.46
N ASP A 4 -2.61 28.48 14.23
CA ASP A 4 -2.03 27.16 14.03
C ASP A 4 -2.99 26.11 14.61
N ARG A 5 -3.97 25.73 13.79
CA ARG A 5 -4.47 24.35 13.80
C ARG A 5 -3.25 23.45 13.65
N THR A 6 -3.08 22.52 14.57
CA THR A 6 -1.99 21.54 14.42
C THR A 6 -2.22 20.77 13.11
N GLU A 7 -1.18 20.58 12.28
CA GLU A 7 -1.33 19.89 10.97
C GLU A 7 -2.06 18.54 11.09
N LEU A 8 -1.83 17.87 12.22
CA LEU A 8 -2.47 16.62 12.61
C LEU A 8 -4.01 16.76 12.65
N GLU A 9 -4.54 17.87 13.16
CA GLU A 9 -5.98 18.14 13.24
C GLU A 9 -6.60 18.41 11.86
N SER A 10 -5.87 18.99 10.91
CA SER A 10 -6.32 19.10 9.52
C SER A 10 -6.29 17.75 8.80
N ILE A 11 -5.21 16.99 8.94
CA ILE A 11 -5.04 15.66 8.32
C ILE A 11 -6.10 14.67 8.83
N VAL A 12 -6.44 14.72 10.12
CA VAL A 12 -7.52 13.91 10.70
C VAL A 12 -8.90 14.40 10.26
N GLN A 13 -9.11 15.71 10.10
CA GLN A 13 -10.36 16.27 9.57
C GLN A 13 -10.66 15.87 8.11
N GLU A 14 -9.63 15.62 7.29
CA GLU A 14 -9.78 15.15 5.91
C GLU A 14 -10.14 13.65 5.80
N GLY A 15 -10.11 12.91 6.91
CA GLY A 15 -10.50 11.51 6.97
C GLY A 15 -12.03 11.32 6.96
N SER A 16 -12.57 10.63 5.96
CA SER A 16 -14.02 10.38 5.82
C SER A 16 -14.65 9.66 7.03
N ALA A 17 -13.87 8.85 7.75
CA ALA A 17 -14.27 8.24 9.01
C ALA A 17 -14.48 9.30 10.12
N PHE A 18 -13.54 10.23 10.26
CA PHE A 18 -13.58 11.30 11.27
C PHE A 18 -14.78 12.24 11.05
N GLU A 19 -15.01 12.70 9.81
CA GLU A 19 -16.20 13.52 9.50
C GLU A 19 -17.50 12.80 9.84
N THR A 20 -17.57 11.50 9.56
CA THR A 20 -18.76 10.67 9.84
C THR A 20 -19.02 10.54 11.34
N ILE A 21 -17.98 10.32 12.15
CA ILE A 21 -18.10 10.22 13.61
C ILE A 21 -18.42 11.60 14.20
N LYS A 22 -17.78 12.68 13.73
CA LYS A 22 -18.07 14.06 14.16
C LYS A 22 -19.51 14.48 13.86
N ARG A 23 -20.06 14.09 12.70
CA ARG A 23 -21.49 14.31 12.37
C ARG A 23 -22.40 13.55 13.34
N ARG A 24 -22.11 12.28 13.60
CA ARG A 24 -22.86 11.45 14.56
C ARG A 24 -22.84 12.05 15.97
N LEU A 25 -21.67 12.50 16.44
CA LEU A 25 -21.54 13.13 17.77
C LEU A 25 -22.40 14.40 17.84
N LYS A 26 -22.41 15.22 16.79
CA LYS A 26 -23.26 16.43 16.72
C LYS A 26 -24.76 16.12 16.72
N GLU A 27 -25.19 15.07 16.00
CA GLU A 27 -26.57 14.57 16.04
C GLU A 27 -26.96 14.12 17.45
N GLN A 28 -26.06 13.42 18.15
CA GLN A 28 -26.26 12.99 19.54
C GLN A 28 -26.34 14.16 20.52
N GLY A 29 -25.54 15.22 20.33
CA GLY A 29 -25.63 16.45 21.12
C GLY A 29 -26.96 17.19 20.93
N GLY A 30 -27.51 17.18 19.71
CA GLY A 30 -28.85 17.70 19.41
C GLY A 30 -29.94 16.95 20.17
N GLN A 31 -29.89 15.62 20.17
CA GLN A 31 -30.81 14.76 20.93
C GLN A 31 -30.67 14.97 22.46
N LEU A 32 -29.45 15.08 22.97
CA LEU A 32 -29.21 15.36 24.40
C LEU A 32 -29.81 16.71 24.79
N ARG A 33 -29.62 17.78 23.98
CA ARG A 33 -30.25 19.08 24.22
C ARG A 33 -31.77 18.96 24.36
N GLU A 34 -32.42 18.23 23.47
CA GLU A 34 -33.88 18.09 23.46
C GLU A 34 -34.40 17.43 24.75
N GLN A 35 -33.72 16.36 25.20
CA GLN A 35 -34.01 15.70 26.48
C GLN A 35 -33.74 16.61 27.69
N VAL A 36 -32.63 17.34 27.70
CA VAL A 36 -32.26 18.27 28.79
C VAL A 36 -33.23 19.46 28.87
N SER A 37 -33.69 19.95 27.72
CA SER A 37 -34.74 20.97 27.65
C SER A 37 -36.07 20.46 28.20
N GLY A 38 -36.44 19.20 27.90
CA GLY A 38 -37.62 18.55 28.47
C GLY A 38 -37.55 18.40 29.99
N LEU A 39 -36.39 17.98 30.52
CA LEU A 39 -36.14 17.93 31.97
C LEU A 39 -36.27 19.31 32.62
N ASN A 40 -35.68 20.36 32.01
CA ASN A 40 -35.80 21.71 32.54
C ASN A 40 -37.25 22.24 32.49
N GLN A 41 -38.01 21.95 31.43
CA GLN A 41 -39.41 22.35 31.36
C GLN A 41 -40.25 21.69 32.45
N ALA A 42 -40.12 20.37 32.64
CA ALA A 42 -40.84 19.64 33.70
C ALA A 42 -40.50 20.17 35.11
N ARG A 43 -39.26 20.62 35.30
CA ARG A 43 -38.80 21.29 36.53
C ARG A 43 -39.42 22.70 36.69
N GLU A 44 -39.47 23.51 35.62
CA GLU A 44 -40.11 24.84 35.64
C GLU A 44 -41.61 24.76 35.97
N GLU A 45 -42.31 23.73 35.48
CA GLU A 45 -43.73 23.50 35.79
C GLU A 45 -44.00 23.17 37.27
N ILE A 46 -42.99 22.68 38.01
CA ILE A 46 -43.10 22.28 39.42
C ILE A 46 -42.63 23.38 40.38
N PHE A 47 -41.51 24.04 40.05
CA PHE A 47 -40.84 25.00 40.94
C PHE A 47 -40.93 26.46 40.46
N GLY A 48 -41.49 26.70 39.28
CA GLY A 48 -41.57 28.00 38.64
C GLY A 48 -40.26 28.46 37.98
N SER A 49 -40.37 29.50 37.16
CA SER A 49 -39.25 30.28 36.64
C SER A 49 -39.58 31.77 36.72
N ALA A 50 -38.60 32.59 37.10
CA ALA A 50 -38.76 34.04 37.29
C ALA A 50 -37.68 34.82 36.54
N GLY A 51 -38.07 35.90 35.87
CA GLY A 51 -37.20 36.71 35.00
C GLY A 51 -36.63 37.96 35.68
N MET A 52 -35.89 38.75 34.90
CA MET A 52 -35.57 40.15 35.23
C MET A 52 -36.37 41.03 34.27
N ASN A 53 -37.53 41.52 34.70
CA ASN A 53 -38.46 42.27 33.85
C ASN A 53 -38.64 43.70 34.37
N VAL A 54 -38.70 44.71 33.48
CA VAL A 54 -39.07 46.07 33.89
C VAL A 54 -40.57 46.13 34.09
N LEU A 55 -41.03 46.32 35.33
CA LEU A 55 -42.43 46.55 35.66
C LEU A 55 -42.85 48.00 35.40
N GLY A 56 -41.94 48.96 35.61
CA GLY A 56 -42.24 50.36 35.33
C GLY A 56 -41.14 51.35 35.69
N ARG A 57 -41.49 52.64 35.64
CA ARG A 57 -40.61 53.76 36.00
C ARG A 57 -41.34 54.68 36.97
N ALA A 58 -40.66 55.06 38.03
CA ALA A 58 -41.14 56.04 39.01
C ALA A 58 -40.22 57.27 39.04
N ARG A 59 -40.62 58.32 39.76
CA ARG A 59 -39.83 59.55 39.95
C ARG A 59 -39.95 60.01 41.40
N VAL A 60 -38.82 60.36 42.00
CA VAL A 60 -38.76 61.04 43.29
C VAL A 60 -38.44 62.51 43.05
N ARG A 61 -39.08 63.41 43.79
CA ARG A 61 -38.85 64.86 43.73
C ARG A 61 -38.34 65.38 45.06
N THR A 62 -37.34 66.25 45.01
CA THR A 62 -36.76 66.98 46.15
C THR A 62 -37.18 68.45 46.11
N GLU A 63 -37.10 69.14 47.26
CA GLU A 63 -37.39 70.58 47.35
C GLU A 63 -36.23 71.45 46.84
N ASN A 64 -34.99 70.96 47.00
CA ASN A 64 -33.74 71.63 46.65
C ASN A 64 -32.94 70.75 45.69
N ASN A 65 -32.13 71.35 44.81
CA ASN A 65 -31.24 70.61 43.92
C ASN A 65 -30.27 69.72 44.75
N ALA A 66 -30.32 68.42 44.53
CA ALA A 66 -29.53 67.44 45.27
C ALA A 66 -29.00 66.35 44.34
N ILE A 67 -28.03 65.58 44.84
CA ILE A 67 -27.57 64.34 44.19
C ILE A 67 -28.09 63.18 45.04
N ALA A 68 -28.98 62.37 44.47
CA ALA A 68 -29.45 61.13 45.09
C ALA A 68 -28.26 60.17 45.29
N ARG A 69 -28.12 59.61 46.49
CA ARG A 69 -26.87 58.96 46.91
C ARG A 69 -26.98 57.49 47.26
N ASP A 70 -28.06 57.08 47.91
CA ASP A 70 -28.35 55.66 48.18
C ASP A 70 -29.83 55.51 48.60
N VAL A 71 -30.33 54.28 48.59
CA VAL A 71 -31.69 53.94 49.06
C VAL A 71 -31.70 52.62 49.81
N VAL A 72 -32.50 52.51 50.88
CA VAL A 72 -32.77 51.26 51.60
C VAL A 72 -34.24 51.10 51.95
N ARG A 73 -34.73 49.86 52.00
CA ARG A 73 -36.11 49.52 52.42
C ARG A 73 -36.18 49.37 53.95
N LEU A 74 -37.10 50.07 54.59
CA LEU A 74 -37.43 49.99 56.01
C LEU A 74 -38.91 49.65 56.14
N GLY A 75 -39.23 48.37 56.35
CA GLY A 75 -40.61 47.86 56.30
C GLY A 75 -41.26 48.13 54.94
N ASP A 76 -42.31 48.95 54.94
CA ASP A 76 -43.08 49.38 53.78
C ASP A 76 -42.57 50.69 53.13
N LYS A 77 -41.52 51.31 53.70
CA LYS A 77 -40.97 52.60 53.27
C LYS A 77 -39.60 52.44 52.61
N LEU A 78 -39.27 53.38 51.73
CA LEU A 78 -37.95 53.59 51.16
C LEU A 78 -37.33 54.84 51.79
N LEU A 79 -36.21 54.66 52.49
CA LEU A 79 -35.36 55.77 52.95
C LEU A 79 -34.39 56.13 51.83
N PHE A 80 -34.54 57.34 51.28
CA PHE A 80 -33.61 57.91 50.34
C PHE A 80 -32.62 58.84 51.03
N GLY A 81 -31.36 58.71 50.64
CA GLY A 81 -30.28 59.60 51.03
C GLY A 81 -29.88 60.55 49.90
N PHE A 82 -29.68 61.83 50.22
CA PHE A 82 -29.33 62.88 49.27
C PHE A 82 -28.12 63.69 49.77
N ASN A 83 -27.26 64.10 48.84
CA ASN A 83 -26.21 65.09 49.08
C ASN A 83 -26.64 66.43 48.49
N LEU A 84 -26.86 67.43 49.34
CA LEU A 84 -27.19 68.80 48.92
C LEU A 84 -25.92 69.62 48.66
N GLN A 85 -25.92 70.45 47.62
CA GLN A 85 -24.87 71.46 47.46
C GLN A 85 -25.29 72.75 48.17
N LEU A 86 -24.62 73.06 49.30
CA LEU A 86 -24.90 74.25 50.09
C LEU A 86 -24.61 75.53 49.30
N GLY A 87 -25.65 76.30 49.00
CA GLY A 87 -25.56 77.66 48.44
C GLY A 87 -25.35 78.72 49.54
N LEU A 88 -26.39 79.50 49.84
CA LEU A 88 -26.33 80.58 50.85
C LEU A 88 -26.55 80.12 52.30
N ARG A 89 -26.95 78.85 52.53
CA ARG A 89 -27.10 78.26 53.88
C ARG A 89 -25.77 77.68 54.36
N LYS A 90 -25.49 77.75 55.66
CA LYS A 90 -24.26 77.24 56.29
C LYS A 90 -24.40 75.90 57.01
N THR A 91 -25.62 75.37 57.15
CA THR A 91 -25.92 74.15 57.90
C THR A 91 -27.03 73.38 57.20
N LEU A 92 -26.83 72.06 57.01
CA LEU A 92 -27.86 71.14 56.53
C LEU A 92 -28.81 70.75 57.68
N VAL A 93 -30.10 70.59 57.38
CA VAL A 93 -31.04 69.89 58.28
C VAL A 93 -31.20 68.42 57.87
N ILE A 94 -31.81 67.61 58.72
CA ILE A 94 -31.97 66.16 58.46
C ILE A 94 -32.82 65.94 57.20
N GLU A 95 -33.82 66.78 56.99
CA GLU A 95 -34.73 66.79 55.84
C GLU A 95 -34.07 67.22 54.52
N ASP A 96 -32.89 67.86 54.55
CA ASP A 96 -32.09 68.14 53.35
C ASP A 96 -31.31 66.88 52.87
N VAL A 97 -31.14 65.88 53.76
CA VAL A 97 -30.30 64.69 53.53
C VAL A 97 -31.10 63.39 53.47
N PHE A 98 -32.19 63.29 54.24
CA PHE A 98 -33.00 62.07 54.33
C PHE A 98 -34.48 62.35 54.08
N ARG A 99 -35.09 61.52 53.23
CA ARG A 99 -36.52 61.54 52.91
C ARG A 99 -37.08 60.11 52.92
N LEU A 100 -38.34 59.98 53.30
CA LEU A 100 -39.05 58.69 53.32
C LEU A 100 -40.12 58.70 52.22
N TYR A 101 -40.27 57.60 51.50
CA TYR A 101 -41.29 57.43 50.45
C TYR A 101 -41.98 56.07 50.56
N HIS A 102 -43.24 56.00 50.16
CA HIS A 102 -43.93 54.75 49.84
C HIS A 102 -43.91 54.52 48.33
N LEU A 103 -43.75 53.26 47.92
CA LEU A 103 -43.94 52.80 46.54
C LEU A 103 -45.36 52.28 46.41
N ASN A 104 -46.22 53.03 45.71
CA ASN A 104 -47.60 52.62 45.46
C ASN A 104 -47.71 52.02 44.05
N ASP A 105 -48.46 50.93 43.94
CA ASP A 105 -48.86 50.30 42.70
C ASP A 105 -50.33 50.69 42.40
N GLY A 106 -50.65 51.00 41.16
CA GLY A 106 -51.95 51.55 40.76
C GLY A 106 -52.12 51.64 39.25
N ASP A 107 -53.36 51.88 38.79
CA ASP A 107 -53.78 51.73 37.39
C ASP A 107 -52.98 52.56 36.35
N SER A 108 -52.29 53.62 36.79
CA SER A 108 -51.42 54.46 35.94
C SER A 108 -49.92 54.13 36.01
N GLY A 109 -49.53 53.08 36.73
CA GLY A 109 -48.16 52.67 36.99
C GLY A 109 -47.61 53.15 38.35
N PHE A 110 -46.38 52.75 38.67
CA PHE A 110 -45.74 52.99 39.97
C PHE A 110 -45.54 54.48 40.29
N GLU A 111 -46.08 54.92 41.43
CA GLU A 111 -45.91 56.27 41.97
C GLU A 111 -45.18 56.25 43.32
N MET A 112 -44.33 57.26 43.55
CA MET A 112 -43.57 57.44 44.78
C MET A 112 -44.14 58.61 45.59
N THR A 113 -44.85 58.30 46.68
CA THR A 113 -45.45 59.33 47.55
C THR A 113 -44.60 59.55 48.80
N GLU A 114 -44.28 60.81 49.13
CA GLU A 114 -43.49 61.16 50.32
C GLU A 114 -44.24 60.82 51.61
N ALA A 115 -43.55 60.18 52.56
CA ALA A 115 -44.06 59.84 53.88
C ALA A 115 -43.62 60.90 54.90
N ALA A 116 -44.49 61.20 55.87
CA ALA A 116 -44.22 62.24 56.87
C ALA A 116 -42.95 61.93 57.71
N ILE A 117 -42.06 62.91 57.81
CA ILE A 117 -40.87 62.84 58.69
C ILE A 117 -41.25 63.11 60.15
N GLU A 118 -42.29 63.91 60.42
CA GLU A 118 -42.82 64.06 61.79
C GLU A 118 -43.38 62.73 62.30
N GLY A 119 -43.02 62.36 63.54
CA GLY A 119 -43.34 61.06 64.13
C GLY A 119 -42.46 59.90 63.63
N SER A 120 -41.53 60.12 62.70
CA SER A 120 -40.57 59.10 62.25
C SER A 120 -39.31 59.04 63.13
N PHE A 121 -38.56 57.95 63.03
CA PHE A 121 -37.29 57.75 63.75
C PHE A 121 -36.24 58.83 63.45
N LEU A 122 -36.31 59.51 62.30
CA LEU A 122 -35.40 60.60 61.92
C LEU A 122 -35.50 61.82 62.86
N LYS A 123 -36.54 61.91 63.70
CA LYS A 123 -36.73 62.96 64.71
C LYS A 123 -36.26 62.58 66.12
N ASP A 124 -35.55 61.46 66.30
CA ASP A 124 -34.92 61.11 67.57
C ASP A 124 -33.99 62.23 68.08
N GLU A 125 -34.16 62.67 69.33
CA GLU A 125 -33.45 63.82 69.89
C GLU A 125 -31.94 63.63 69.98
N ARG A 126 -31.48 62.40 70.19
CA ARG A 126 -30.04 62.07 70.28
C ARG A 126 -29.43 62.06 68.89
N PHE A 127 -30.06 61.38 67.93
CA PHE A 127 -29.63 61.44 66.53
C PHE A 127 -29.59 62.88 66.01
N ALA A 128 -30.62 63.68 66.28
CA ALA A 128 -30.67 65.08 65.88
C ALA A 128 -29.61 65.95 66.57
N THR A 129 -29.03 65.51 67.69
CA THR A 129 -27.88 66.16 68.34
C THR A 129 -26.57 65.72 67.69
N ASP A 130 -26.33 64.42 67.58
CA ASP A 130 -25.13 63.85 66.98
C ASP A 130 -24.96 64.25 65.49
N PHE A 131 -26.06 64.40 64.75
CA PHE A 131 -26.06 64.90 63.37
C PHE A 131 -25.67 66.38 63.28
N ARG A 132 -26.13 67.22 64.22
CA ARG A 132 -25.72 68.64 64.31
C ARG A 132 -24.24 68.76 64.66
N GLU A 133 -23.74 67.92 65.58
CA GLU A 133 -22.31 67.88 65.90
C GLU A 133 -21.46 67.48 64.68
N LEU A 134 -21.87 66.43 63.95
CA LEU A 134 -21.19 66.02 62.70
C LEU A 134 -21.06 67.21 61.73
N GLN A 135 -22.15 67.93 61.47
CA GLN A 135 -22.16 69.07 60.55
C GLN A 135 -21.34 70.27 61.09
N GLN A 136 -21.29 70.48 62.41
CA GLN A 136 -20.52 71.57 63.03
C GLN A 136 -19.00 71.32 63.02
N TYR A 137 -18.56 70.08 63.22
CA TYR A 137 -17.13 69.74 63.22
C TYR A 137 -16.58 69.43 61.82
N TYR A 138 -17.42 68.95 60.90
CA TYR A 138 -17.02 68.51 59.56
C TYR A 138 -17.90 69.16 58.48
N ASN A 139 -17.59 70.41 58.12
CA ASN A 139 -18.33 71.19 57.11
C ASN A 139 -18.39 70.54 55.70
N THR A 140 -17.57 69.52 55.43
CA THR A 140 -17.53 68.74 54.19
C THR A 140 -18.13 67.34 54.33
N ALA A 141 -18.78 67.03 55.47
CA ALA A 141 -19.41 65.74 55.72
C ALA A 141 -20.52 65.46 54.70
N THR A 142 -20.30 64.45 53.86
CA THR A 142 -21.24 64.02 52.81
C THR A 142 -21.74 62.60 53.10
N LEU A 143 -23.00 62.32 52.77
CA LEU A 143 -23.52 60.95 52.85
C LEU A 143 -22.74 60.07 51.86
N SER A 144 -22.26 58.94 52.36
CA SER A 144 -21.47 57.97 51.59
C SER A 144 -22.31 56.77 51.15
N GLN A 145 -23.08 56.17 52.06
CA GLN A 145 -24.00 55.07 51.75
C GLN A 145 -25.05 54.86 52.85
N LEU A 146 -26.13 54.17 52.49
CA LEU A 146 -27.12 53.59 53.39
C LEU A 146 -27.05 52.07 53.26
N VAL A 147 -26.99 51.34 54.38
CA VAL A 147 -26.94 49.88 54.32
C VAL A 147 -27.65 49.25 55.51
N ILE A 148 -28.31 48.12 55.26
CA ILE A 148 -28.89 47.26 56.29
C ILE A 148 -27.99 46.05 56.44
N LEU A 149 -27.42 45.85 57.63
CA LEU A 149 -26.44 44.80 57.92
C LEU A 149 -26.66 44.28 59.35
N LYS A 150 -26.73 42.94 59.51
CA LYS A 150 -26.95 42.25 60.79
C LYS A 150 -28.15 42.78 61.61
N GLY A 151 -29.26 43.13 60.95
CA GLY A 151 -30.45 43.67 61.63
C GLY A 151 -30.32 45.12 62.09
N MET A 152 -29.30 45.85 61.62
CA MET A 152 -29.12 47.28 61.88
C MET A 152 -29.17 48.09 60.59
N LEU A 153 -29.76 49.29 60.64
CA LEU A 153 -29.59 50.32 59.63
C LEU A 153 -28.35 51.16 59.98
N LEU A 154 -27.42 51.25 59.03
CA LEU A 154 -26.19 52.03 59.12
C LEU A 154 -26.28 53.20 58.14
N MET A 155 -26.10 54.43 58.64
CA MET A 155 -25.99 55.63 57.82
C MET A 155 -24.55 56.14 57.86
N ALA A 156 -23.83 56.01 56.76
CA ALA A 156 -22.39 56.29 56.71
C ALA A 156 -22.11 57.63 56.04
N PHE A 157 -21.47 58.55 56.76
CA PHE A 157 -21.00 59.84 56.24
C PHE A 157 -19.49 59.81 56.07
N ARG A 158 -18.98 60.34 54.95
CA ARG A 158 -17.55 60.55 54.75
C ARG A 158 -17.16 61.93 55.26
N ILE A 159 -16.17 61.98 56.15
CA ILE A 159 -15.71 63.20 56.85
C ILE A 159 -14.31 63.68 56.41
N GLY A 160 -13.61 62.91 55.58
CA GLY A 160 -12.30 63.24 55.00
C GLY A 160 -12.13 62.73 53.58
N ASP A 161 -10.92 62.87 53.01
CA ASP A 161 -10.61 62.47 51.62
C ASP A 161 -10.33 60.97 51.46
N LYS A 162 -9.97 60.28 52.56
CA LYS A 162 -9.79 58.83 52.57
C LYS A 162 -11.14 58.14 52.64
N LEU A 163 -11.20 56.92 52.09
CA LEU A 163 -12.42 56.11 52.09
C LEU A 163 -12.78 55.60 53.49
N ASP A 164 -11.78 55.43 54.36
CA ASP A 164 -11.95 54.96 55.75
C ASP A 164 -12.28 56.10 56.73
N ASP A 165 -12.21 57.38 56.31
CA ASP A 165 -12.57 58.54 57.12
C ASP A 165 -14.11 58.67 57.17
N LEU A 166 -14.75 57.73 57.88
CA LEU A 166 -16.20 57.60 57.99
C LEU A 166 -16.72 57.91 59.39
N ARG A 167 -17.97 58.39 59.44
CA ARG A 167 -18.79 58.47 60.65
C ARG A 167 -20.09 57.71 60.41
N VAL A 168 -20.41 56.72 61.23
CA VAL A 168 -21.51 55.78 60.96
C VAL A 168 -22.53 55.80 62.08
N PHE A 169 -23.74 56.27 61.78
CA PHE A 169 -24.90 56.23 62.68
C PHE A 169 -25.55 54.85 62.65
N ARG A 170 -25.86 54.30 63.84
CA ARG A 170 -26.40 52.96 64.01
C ARG A 170 -27.82 52.99 64.56
N TRP A 171 -28.70 52.20 63.93
CA TRP A 171 -30.09 52.03 64.31
C TRP A 171 -30.43 50.55 64.39
N GLU A 172 -31.12 50.12 65.44
CA GLU A 172 -31.61 48.74 65.58
C GLU A 172 -32.91 48.58 64.78
N LEU A 173 -33.04 47.50 63.99
CA LEU A 173 -34.27 47.17 63.27
C LEU A 173 -35.05 46.04 63.98
N LYS A 174 -36.37 46.09 63.86
CA LYS A 174 -37.27 44.98 64.21
C LYS A 174 -37.24 43.88 63.13
N PRO A 175 -37.78 42.68 63.41
CA PRO A 175 -37.93 41.61 62.42
C PRO A 175 -38.81 41.97 61.20
N ASP A 176 -39.74 42.92 61.34
CA ASP A 176 -40.58 43.47 60.26
C ASP A 176 -39.84 44.50 59.38
N GLY A 177 -38.58 44.85 59.71
CA GLY A 177 -37.77 45.82 59.00
C GLY A 177 -38.00 47.28 59.40
N GLU A 178 -38.90 47.58 60.34
CA GLU A 178 -39.02 48.93 60.91
C GLU A 178 -37.85 49.28 61.84
N VAL A 179 -37.55 50.58 61.97
CA VAL A 179 -36.56 51.07 62.93
C VAL A 179 -37.11 51.02 64.35
N SER A 180 -36.37 50.38 65.26
CA SER A 180 -36.73 50.24 66.68
C SER A 180 -36.18 51.37 67.55
N ARG A 181 -34.87 51.66 67.48
CA ARG A 181 -34.22 52.76 68.24
C ARG A 181 -32.87 53.17 67.66
N TYR A 182 -32.46 54.38 67.98
CA TYR A 182 -31.08 54.86 67.76
C TYR A 182 -30.11 54.23 68.77
N ILE A 183 -28.90 53.88 68.32
CA ILE A 183 -27.84 53.29 69.16
C ILE A 183 -26.78 54.36 69.47
N ASP A 184 -25.96 54.73 68.48
CA ASP A 184 -24.91 55.75 68.57
C ASP A 184 -24.37 56.13 67.16
N ASN A 185 -23.33 56.96 67.12
CA ASN A 185 -22.60 57.37 65.92
C ASN A 185 -21.22 56.67 65.76
N ARG A 186 -21.05 55.44 66.27
CA ARG A 186 -19.75 54.72 66.33
C ARG A 186 -19.75 53.38 65.57
N GLY A 187 -20.46 53.32 64.44
CA GLY A 187 -20.61 52.11 63.64
C GLY A 187 -19.52 51.83 62.61
N GLU A 188 -18.38 52.53 62.67
CA GLU A 188 -17.32 52.45 61.64
C GLU A 188 -16.79 51.00 61.47
N ARG A 189 -16.79 50.22 62.56
CA ARG A 189 -16.37 48.80 62.57
C ARG A 189 -17.45 47.81 62.11
N ASP A 190 -18.72 48.20 62.14
CA ASP A 190 -19.82 47.36 61.66
C ASP A 190 -19.94 47.42 60.13
N LEU A 191 -19.40 48.48 59.52
CA LEU A 191 -19.40 48.73 58.08
C LEU A 191 -18.22 48.05 57.35
N SER A 192 -18.08 46.73 57.53
CA SER A 192 -17.06 45.93 56.85
C SER A 192 -17.53 45.47 55.46
N PHE A 193 -16.74 45.73 54.42
CA PHE A 193 -16.93 45.12 53.10
C PHE A 193 -16.39 43.68 53.07
N PRO A 194 -16.91 42.81 52.17
CA PRO A 194 -16.26 41.56 51.78
C PRO A 194 -14.79 41.76 51.37
N GLU A 195 -14.00 40.69 51.45
CA GLU A 195 -12.63 40.69 50.91
C GLU A 195 -12.66 40.97 49.40
N ARG A 196 -11.64 41.68 48.90
CA ARG A 196 -11.56 42.11 47.48
C ARG A 196 -11.60 40.92 46.52
N PHE A 197 -10.97 39.82 46.90
CA PHE A 197 -10.97 38.54 46.19
C PHE A 197 -11.59 37.50 47.11
N SER A 198 -12.47 36.63 46.61
CA SER A 198 -13.07 35.55 47.41
C SER A 198 -12.14 34.35 47.67
N PHE A 199 -10.83 34.53 47.46
CA PHE A 199 -9.82 33.49 47.52
C PHE A 199 -8.46 34.09 47.94
N PRO A 200 -7.61 33.32 48.66
CA PRO A 200 -6.29 33.77 49.08
C PRO A 200 -5.28 33.73 47.92
N TRP A 201 -4.38 34.71 47.88
CA TRP A 201 -3.24 34.73 46.98
C TRP A 201 -2.02 34.02 47.60
N LYS A 202 -1.27 33.29 46.79
CA LYS A 202 0.01 32.66 47.14
C LYS A 202 1.14 33.35 46.37
N THR A 203 2.10 33.92 47.09
CA THR A 203 3.30 34.51 46.48
C THR A 203 4.25 33.42 46.00
N VAL A 204 4.78 33.58 44.78
CA VAL A 204 5.75 32.66 44.18
C VAL A 204 7.15 33.09 44.60
N GLY A 205 7.88 32.21 45.29
CA GLY A 205 9.23 32.47 45.78
C GLY A 205 10.35 31.87 44.91
N ARG A 206 11.59 32.03 45.36
CA ARG A 206 12.78 31.43 44.72
C ARG A 206 12.77 29.90 44.73
N ASP A 207 12.05 29.29 45.66
CA ASP A 207 11.77 27.86 45.75
C ASP A 207 11.01 27.30 44.53
N SER A 208 10.28 28.15 43.81
CA SER A 208 9.63 27.82 42.53
C SER A 208 10.52 28.03 41.29
N GLN A 209 11.76 28.52 41.40
CA GLN A 209 12.59 28.82 40.23
C GLN A 209 13.24 27.56 39.63
N VAL A 210 13.00 27.32 38.34
CA VAL A 210 13.68 26.30 37.54
C VAL A 210 14.82 26.96 36.76
N GLN A 211 16.05 26.48 37.00
CA GLN A 211 17.28 27.05 36.42
C GLN A 211 17.61 26.43 35.06
N GLY A 212 18.21 27.23 34.16
CA GLY A 212 18.67 26.78 32.84
C GLY A 212 18.96 27.94 31.88
N ARG A 213 18.91 27.69 30.56
CA ARG A 213 19.23 28.70 29.52
C ARG A 213 18.16 29.80 29.41
N SER A 214 16.92 29.45 29.70
CA SER A 214 15.76 30.34 29.86
C SER A 214 15.08 29.99 31.19
N PRO A 215 15.57 30.51 32.32
CA PRO A 215 15.04 30.18 33.65
C PRO A 215 13.63 30.77 33.81
N HIS A 216 12.81 30.12 34.63
CA HIS A 216 11.40 30.47 34.81
C HIS A 216 10.88 30.04 36.18
N LEU A 217 9.75 30.60 36.61
CA LEU A 217 9.02 30.24 37.82
C LEU A 217 7.99 29.14 37.52
N ASN A 218 7.98 28.07 38.31
CA ASN A 218 6.98 27.02 38.29
C ASN A 218 5.79 27.39 39.20
N ILE A 219 4.61 27.51 38.59
CA ILE A 219 3.33 27.72 39.26
C ILE A 219 2.51 26.42 39.19
N ALA A 220 2.30 25.81 40.35
CA ALA A 220 1.45 24.65 40.57
C ALA A 220 1.73 23.44 39.64
N ASP A 221 3.00 23.22 39.28
CA ASP A 221 3.48 22.14 38.38
C ASP A 221 2.80 22.07 37.02
N THR A 222 2.17 23.16 36.59
CA THR A 222 1.30 23.21 35.40
C THR A 222 1.48 24.45 34.55
N LEU A 223 1.96 25.55 35.11
CA LEU A 223 2.25 26.77 34.36
C LEU A 223 3.62 27.32 34.73
N PHE A 224 4.44 27.61 33.73
CA PHE A 224 5.81 28.10 33.88
C PHE A 224 5.90 29.52 33.32
N VAL A 225 6.33 30.50 34.12
CA VAL A 225 6.38 31.91 33.70
C VAL A 225 7.78 32.50 33.83
N ASP A 226 8.23 33.24 32.81
CA ASP A 226 9.40 34.11 32.89
C ASP A 226 9.02 35.54 32.50
N ASN A 227 9.85 36.51 32.89
CA ASN A 227 9.67 37.95 32.61
C ASN A 227 10.86 38.54 31.83
N LEU A 228 11.58 37.68 31.12
CA LEU A 228 12.89 37.94 30.54
C LEU A 228 12.77 38.53 29.13
N ARG A 229 13.84 39.18 28.66
CA ARG A 229 13.95 39.66 27.25
C ARG A 229 12.79 40.60 26.85
N GLY A 230 12.36 41.46 27.77
CA GLY A 230 11.30 42.45 27.55
C GLY A 230 9.88 41.90 27.44
N ASN A 231 9.61 40.64 27.78
CA ASN A 231 8.26 40.07 27.78
C ASN A 231 8.01 39.21 29.02
N ILE A 232 6.76 39.17 29.50
CA ILE A 232 6.25 38.07 30.32
C ILE A 232 5.88 36.93 29.38
N THR A 233 6.61 35.82 29.48
CA THR A 233 6.40 34.62 28.66
C THR A 233 5.88 33.48 29.52
N PHE A 234 4.79 32.85 29.08
CA PHE A 234 4.17 31.73 29.77
C PHE A 234 4.27 30.43 28.97
N LYS A 235 4.54 29.31 29.63
CA LYS A 235 4.80 27.98 29.05
C LYS A 235 4.06 26.91 29.84
N VAL A 236 3.71 25.81 29.19
CA VAL A 236 2.99 24.66 29.81
C VAL A 236 3.83 23.39 29.90
N GLU A 237 5.09 23.48 29.47
CA GLU A 237 6.09 22.42 29.59
C GLU A 237 7.30 22.96 30.32
N ASN A 238 7.87 22.13 31.21
CA ASN A 238 9.06 22.47 31.99
C ASN A 238 10.32 22.36 31.11
N ASN A 239 10.50 23.32 30.19
CA ASN A 239 11.64 23.37 29.28
C ASN A 239 12.41 24.68 29.46
N THR A 240 13.65 24.57 29.91
CA THR A 240 14.57 25.72 30.08
C THR A 240 15.53 25.90 28.90
N SER A 241 15.46 25.07 27.86
CA SER A 241 16.32 25.18 26.67
C SER A 241 15.82 26.22 25.66
N THR A 242 14.49 26.36 25.53
CA THR A 242 13.80 27.28 24.62
C THR A 242 13.19 28.47 25.36
N GLY A 243 12.99 29.58 24.62
CA GLY A 243 12.36 30.79 25.14
C GLY A 243 10.89 30.93 24.76
N GLU A 244 10.37 30.09 23.87
CA GLU A 244 9.02 30.20 23.33
C GLU A 244 7.98 29.67 24.31
N GLY A 245 6.76 30.21 24.20
CA GLY A 245 5.65 29.94 25.12
C GLY A 245 4.29 30.17 24.48
N ILE A 246 3.24 29.73 25.18
CA ILE A 246 1.84 29.82 24.73
C ILE A 246 1.28 31.25 24.72
N TYR A 247 1.92 32.16 25.46
CA TYR A 247 1.51 33.57 25.56
C TYR A 247 2.72 34.44 25.91
N SER A 248 2.77 35.65 25.34
CA SER A 248 3.83 36.64 25.54
C SER A 248 3.20 38.03 25.64
N ASP A 249 3.58 38.81 26.66
CA ASP A 249 3.07 40.16 26.92
C ASP A 249 4.23 41.13 27.24
N PRO A 250 4.45 42.21 26.46
CA PRO A 250 5.62 43.08 26.62
C PRO A 250 5.60 43.90 27.91
N VAL A 251 6.77 44.09 28.51
CA VAL A 251 6.98 44.89 29.74
C VAL A 251 7.73 46.18 29.43
N GLU A 252 7.62 47.18 30.33
CA GLU A 252 8.29 48.47 30.13
C GLU A 252 9.82 48.41 30.28
N SER A 253 10.34 47.47 31.08
CA SER A 253 11.78 47.30 31.35
C SER A 253 12.32 46.00 30.74
N ASP A 254 13.18 46.11 29.73
CA ASP A 254 13.75 44.98 28.98
C ASP A 254 14.77 44.12 29.77
N SER A 255 15.33 44.72 30.82
CA SER A 255 16.53 44.28 31.54
C SER A 255 16.25 43.74 32.95
N GLN A 256 14.98 43.47 33.27
CA GLN A 256 14.56 42.86 34.54
C GLN A 256 14.90 41.36 34.61
N SER A 257 15.10 40.86 35.82
CA SER A 257 15.24 39.44 36.16
C SER A 257 13.96 38.91 36.85
N LEU A 258 13.90 37.59 37.07
CA LEU A 258 12.79 36.93 37.76
C LEU A 258 12.57 37.44 39.20
N ASP A 259 13.62 37.94 39.86
CA ASP A 259 13.55 38.46 41.23
C ASP A 259 13.10 39.94 41.29
N ASP A 260 13.10 40.66 40.17
CA ASP A 260 12.78 42.10 40.12
C ASP A 260 11.27 42.39 39.97
N ALA A 261 10.48 41.37 39.64
CA ALA A 261 9.02 41.43 39.52
C ALA A 261 8.35 40.59 40.63
N SER A 262 7.17 41.01 41.08
CA SER A 262 6.39 40.25 42.08
C SER A 262 5.33 39.38 41.40
N PHE A 263 5.26 38.11 41.78
CA PHE A 263 4.33 37.12 41.21
C PHE A 263 3.48 36.52 42.32
N ASP A 264 2.16 36.60 42.21
CA ASP A 264 1.22 35.86 43.04
C ASP A 264 0.29 35.01 42.17
N PHE A 265 -0.17 33.87 42.69
CA PHE A 265 -1.19 33.05 42.04
C PHE A 265 -2.29 32.61 43.00
N ALA A 266 -3.46 32.29 42.44
CA ALA A 266 -4.55 31.63 43.10
C ALA A 266 -4.94 30.39 42.29
N ASP A 267 -4.96 29.24 42.94
CA ASP A 267 -5.36 27.96 42.36
C ASP A 267 -6.85 27.74 42.62
N LEU A 268 -7.65 27.77 41.55
CA LEU A 268 -9.12 27.73 41.59
C LEU A 268 -9.64 26.50 40.81
N GLY A 269 -8.85 25.41 40.78
CA GLY A 269 -9.16 24.18 40.05
C GLY A 269 -8.79 24.31 38.57
N GLU A 270 -9.77 24.23 37.67
CA GLU A 270 -9.57 24.38 36.21
C GLU A 270 -8.99 25.74 35.82
N ILE A 271 -9.16 26.76 36.67
CA ILE A 271 -8.64 28.11 36.48
C ILE A 271 -7.48 28.33 37.44
N LEU A 272 -6.36 28.79 36.90
CA LEU A 272 -5.23 29.30 37.65
C LEU A 272 -5.11 30.81 37.36
N LEU A 273 -5.36 31.65 38.36
CA LEU A 273 -5.25 33.10 38.22
C LEU A 273 -3.86 33.54 38.70
N VAL A 274 -3.12 34.25 37.87
CA VAL A 274 -1.78 34.77 38.17
C VAL A 274 -1.82 36.30 38.07
N ARG A 275 -1.28 37.00 39.06
CA ARG A 275 -1.02 38.44 38.96
C ARG A 275 0.47 38.71 39.04
N ILE A 276 0.93 39.66 38.22
CA ILE A 276 2.33 40.02 38.10
C ILE A 276 2.45 41.54 38.20
N LEU A 277 3.39 42.01 39.02
CA LEU A 277 3.82 43.40 39.06
C LEU A 277 5.24 43.46 38.47
N PRO A 278 5.38 43.88 37.19
CA PRO A 278 6.68 43.99 36.54
C PRO A 278 7.56 45.08 37.16
N PHE A 279 8.87 45.01 36.90
CA PHE A 279 9.81 46.00 37.40
C PHE A 279 9.51 47.40 36.80
N ASN A 280 9.50 48.42 37.66
CA ASN A 280 9.13 49.81 37.38
C ASN A 280 7.67 50.08 36.94
N GLU A 281 6.78 49.09 36.89
CA GLU A 281 5.36 49.31 36.57
C GLU A 281 4.54 49.58 37.85
N GLU A 282 3.60 50.54 37.80
CA GLU A 282 2.77 50.92 38.97
C GLU A 282 1.55 50.00 39.19
N HIS A 283 1.20 49.16 38.21
CA HIS A 283 -0.06 48.41 38.17
C HIS A 283 0.16 46.90 38.08
N TRP A 284 -0.58 46.13 38.88
CA TRP A 284 -0.64 44.68 38.75
C TRP A 284 -1.39 44.29 37.47
N ARG A 285 -0.74 43.46 36.65
CA ARG A 285 -1.34 42.79 35.50
C ARG A 285 -1.96 41.47 35.93
N TYR A 286 -3.13 41.12 35.38
CA TYR A 286 -3.88 39.91 35.76
C TYR A 286 -4.01 38.96 34.58
N TYR A 287 -3.59 37.70 34.76
CA TYR A 287 -3.59 36.66 33.75
C TYR A 287 -4.39 35.46 34.25
N LEU A 288 -5.30 34.98 33.43
CA LEU A 288 -6.07 33.77 33.69
C LEU A 288 -5.55 32.66 32.79
N PHE A 289 -5.06 31.58 33.39
CA PHE A 289 -4.72 30.34 32.71
C PHE A 289 -5.82 29.29 32.91
N ASN A 290 -6.37 28.78 31.81
CA ASN A 290 -7.28 27.65 31.82
C ASN A 290 -6.48 26.36 31.62
N ARG A 291 -6.51 25.45 32.60
CA ARG A 291 -5.71 24.21 32.59
C ARG A 291 -6.11 23.26 31.47
N THR A 292 -7.41 23.19 31.17
CA THR A 292 -7.98 22.31 30.13
C THR A 292 -7.64 22.83 28.73
N GLU A 293 -7.91 24.11 28.45
CA GLU A 293 -7.60 24.73 27.15
C GLU A 293 -6.11 25.04 26.95
N ARG A 294 -5.31 25.01 28.04
CA ARG A 294 -3.91 25.47 28.09
C ARG A 294 -3.72 26.87 27.49
N LYS A 295 -4.70 27.75 27.70
CA LYS A 295 -4.76 29.10 27.13
C LYS A 295 -4.64 30.15 28.23
N ILE A 296 -4.01 31.28 27.90
CA ILE A 296 -3.91 32.45 28.79
C ILE A 296 -4.63 33.65 28.20
N GLU A 297 -5.33 34.37 29.07
CA GLU A 297 -5.96 35.65 28.76
C GLU A 297 -5.59 36.70 29.81
N ARG A 298 -5.22 37.91 29.37
CA ARG A 298 -4.95 39.05 30.25
C ARG A 298 -6.24 39.83 30.50
N VAL A 299 -6.62 39.98 31.78
CA VAL A 299 -7.90 40.55 32.21
C VAL A 299 -7.71 41.49 33.40
N ASP A 300 -7.03 42.63 33.16
CA ASP A 300 -6.65 43.60 34.21
C ASP A 300 -7.84 44.20 34.98
N ALA A 301 -9.06 44.12 34.45
CA ALA A 301 -10.30 44.51 35.14
C ALA A 301 -10.59 43.69 36.42
N MET A 302 -9.91 42.56 36.62
CA MET A 302 -9.94 41.79 37.88
C MET A 302 -9.27 42.53 39.06
N ALA A 303 -8.54 43.63 38.82
CA ALA A 303 -7.91 44.43 39.88
C ALA A 303 -8.92 45.04 40.89
N GLY A 304 -10.16 45.31 40.46
CA GLY A 304 -11.20 45.94 41.30
C GLY A 304 -11.72 45.00 42.39
N SER A 305 -12.27 43.85 41.99
CA SER A 305 -12.73 42.77 42.88
C SER A 305 -13.05 41.51 42.06
N VAL A 306 -12.88 40.32 42.64
CA VAL A 306 -13.25 39.04 41.99
C VAL A 306 -13.95 38.12 42.97
N ALA A 307 -15.07 37.54 42.55
CA ALA A 307 -15.78 36.50 43.27
C ALA A 307 -15.81 35.19 42.45
N SER A 308 -15.68 34.05 43.13
CA SER A 308 -15.91 32.74 42.53
C SER A 308 -17.41 32.54 42.27
N LEU A 309 -17.75 32.04 41.09
CA LEU A 309 -19.09 31.53 40.79
C LEU A 309 -19.31 30.17 41.48
N PRO A 310 -20.57 29.77 41.76
CA PRO A 310 -20.85 28.51 42.46
C PRO A 310 -20.45 27.29 41.63
N ASP A 311 -20.33 26.14 42.31
CA ASP A 311 -20.02 24.83 41.69
C ASP A 311 -18.80 24.87 40.73
N ASN A 312 -17.81 25.73 41.02
CA ASN A 312 -16.62 25.98 40.18
C ASN A 312 -16.94 26.36 38.71
N HIS A 313 -18.08 27.02 38.47
CA HIS A 313 -18.44 27.49 37.13
C HIS A 313 -17.48 28.54 36.57
N GLY A 314 -16.72 29.25 37.42
CA GLY A 314 -15.78 30.28 36.99
C GLY A 314 -15.65 31.45 37.97
N LEU A 315 -15.40 32.65 37.44
CA LEU A 315 -15.15 33.88 38.18
C LEU A 315 -16.04 35.03 37.67
N ILE A 316 -16.44 35.94 38.55
CA ILE A 316 -17.17 37.18 38.21
C ILE A 316 -16.48 38.39 38.84
N PHE A 317 -16.40 39.48 38.09
CA PHE A 317 -15.70 40.73 38.40
C PHE A 317 -16.53 41.92 37.86
N PRO A 318 -16.26 43.18 38.26
CA PRO A 318 -17.16 44.31 37.97
C PRO A 318 -17.56 44.49 36.50
N SER A 319 -16.66 44.21 35.56
CA SER A 319 -16.91 44.37 34.13
C SER A 319 -17.23 43.06 33.39
N GLY A 320 -17.40 41.93 34.06
CA GLY A 320 -17.60 40.67 33.36
C GLY A 320 -17.49 39.40 34.18
N TYR A 321 -17.50 38.27 33.48
CA TYR A 321 -17.24 36.95 34.06
C TYR A 321 -16.40 36.09 33.12
N TYR A 322 -15.77 35.07 33.69
CA TYR A 322 -15.02 34.05 32.97
C TYR A 322 -15.52 32.68 33.42
N LEU A 323 -15.86 31.78 32.50
CA LEU A 323 -16.31 30.42 32.81
C LEU A 323 -15.17 29.41 32.71
N SER A 324 -15.25 28.33 33.50
CA SER A 324 -14.29 27.20 33.42
C SER A 324 -14.25 26.53 32.04
N THR A 325 -15.31 26.68 31.23
CA THR A 325 -15.37 26.29 29.81
C THR A 325 -14.52 27.14 28.87
N GLY A 326 -13.93 28.24 29.34
CA GLY A 326 -13.08 29.14 28.55
C GLY A 326 -13.76 30.43 28.05
N GLU A 327 -15.06 30.62 28.31
CA GLU A 327 -15.79 31.82 27.87
C GLU A 327 -15.48 33.03 28.77
N LEU A 328 -14.76 34.02 28.22
CA LEU A 328 -14.65 35.37 28.79
C LEU A 328 -15.74 36.28 28.21
N LYS A 329 -16.57 36.88 29.07
CA LYS A 329 -17.60 37.84 28.67
C LYS A 329 -17.49 39.14 29.46
N THR A 330 -17.23 40.23 28.75
CA THR A 330 -17.11 41.58 29.32
C THR A 330 -18.26 42.49 28.89
N PHE A 331 -18.60 43.43 29.76
CA PHE A 331 -19.64 44.43 29.58
C PHE A 331 -19.04 45.83 29.76
N GLN A 332 -19.61 46.82 29.08
CA GLN A 332 -19.26 48.22 29.31
C GLN A 332 -19.87 48.68 30.64
N ILE A 333 -19.01 49.17 31.54
CA ILE A 333 -19.38 49.70 32.85
C ILE A 333 -18.74 51.09 33.05
N PRO A 334 -19.21 51.91 34.01
CA PRO A 334 -18.53 53.14 34.39
C PRO A 334 -17.11 52.89 34.92
N ASP A 335 -16.23 53.89 34.81
CA ASP A 335 -14.90 53.84 35.41
C ASP A 335 -14.97 53.99 36.95
N GLY A 336 -14.36 53.07 37.70
CA GLY A 336 -14.31 53.14 39.17
C GLY A 336 -13.73 51.89 39.87
N ASP A 337 -13.32 52.03 41.14
CA ASP A 337 -12.90 50.89 42.00
C ASP A 337 -14.13 50.15 42.57
N PHE A 338 -14.82 49.43 41.68
CA PHE A 338 -15.99 48.63 42.04
C PHE A 338 -15.58 47.41 42.89
N ARG A 339 -16.12 47.33 44.10
CA ARG A 339 -15.89 46.22 45.04
C ARG A 339 -17.16 45.41 45.27
N LEU A 340 -17.04 44.10 45.47
CA LEU A 340 -18.18 43.28 45.86
C LEU A 340 -18.79 43.81 47.19
N LYS A 341 -20.04 44.29 47.15
CA LYS A 341 -20.80 44.74 48.33
C LYS A 341 -21.55 43.57 48.96
N ARG A 342 -22.19 42.73 48.12
CA ARG A 342 -23.01 41.59 48.57
C ARG A 342 -23.26 40.58 47.45
N THR A 343 -23.46 39.33 47.83
CA THR A 343 -24.06 38.29 46.99
C THR A 343 -25.41 37.88 47.58
N LEU A 344 -26.42 37.66 46.74
CA LEU A 344 -27.73 37.10 47.12
C LEU A 344 -27.99 35.83 46.32
N ARG A 345 -28.60 34.82 46.95
CA ARG A 345 -29.16 33.64 46.28
C ARG A 345 -30.68 33.82 46.21
N ALA A 346 -31.27 33.58 45.04
CA ALA A 346 -32.72 33.53 44.90
C ALA A 346 -33.27 32.23 45.54
N PRO A 347 -34.42 32.27 46.22
CA PRO A 347 -35.06 31.07 46.79
C PRO A 347 -35.43 29.98 45.78
N ASN A 348 -35.52 30.32 44.48
CA ASN A 348 -35.69 29.35 43.40
C ASN A 348 -34.49 28.38 43.28
N GLY A 349 -33.32 28.74 43.80
CA GLY A 349 -32.10 27.93 43.74
C GLY A 349 -31.32 28.02 42.43
N GLU A 350 -31.74 28.87 41.50
CA GLU A 350 -31.21 28.94 40.12
C GLU A 350 -30.44 30.23 39.85
N ASP A 351 -30.77 31.31 40.57
CA ASP A 351 -30.25 32.64 40.31
C ASP A 351 -29.43 33.18 41.49
N MET A 352 -28.33 33.85 41.15
CA MET A 352 -27.42 34.52 42.08
C MET A 352 -27.28 35.98 41.66
N LEU A 353 -27.46 36.93 42.59
CA LEU A 353 -27.19 38.34 42.36
C LEU A 353 -25.82 38.71 42.93
N TYR A 354 -24.91 39.20 42.10
CA TYR A 354 -23.66 39.82 42.52
C TYR A 354 -23.80 41.33 42.44
N VAL A 355 -23.58 42.01 43.57
CA VAL A 355 -23.69 43.46 43.67
C VAL A 355 -22.31 44.05 43.91
N PHE A 356 -21.78 44.75 42.92
CA PHE A 356 -20.58 45.56 43.04
C PHE A 356 -20.95 47.02 43.35
N PHE A 357 -20.10 47.72 44.11
CA PHE A 357 -20.32 49.09 44.57
C PHE A 357 -19.03 49.90 44.52
N GLU A 358 -19.11 51.15 44.05
CA GLU A 358 -18.01 52.11 44.07
C GLU A 358 -18.27 53.18 45.14
N GLN A 359 -17.34 53.31 46.08
CA GLN A 359 -17.54 54.07 47.32
C GLN A 359 -17.49 55.61 47.13
N ARG A 360 -16.78 56.14 46.13
CA ARG A 360 -16.68 57.58 45.91
C ARG A 360 -17.94 58.17 45.31
N THR A 361 -18.50 57.54 44.29
CA THR A 361 -19.66 57.94 43.48
C THR A 361 -20.99 57.40 44.01
N GLY A 362 -20.98 56.24 44.66
CA GLY A 362 -22.19 55.52 45.08
C GLY A 362 -22.76 54.59 44.02
N GLN A 363 -22.05 54.39 42.90
CA GLN A 363 -22.54 53.55 41.81
C GLN A 363 -22.62 52.07 42.20
N VAL A 364 -23.66 51.39 41.70
CA VAL A 364 -23.90 49.96 41.85
C VAL A 364 -23.97 49.28 40.50
N ILE A 365 -23.44 48.06 40.43
CA ILE A 365 -23.56 47.14 39.28
C ILE A 365 -24.13 45.83 39.82
N LEU A 366 -25.28 45.42 39.29
CA LEU A 366 -26.00 44.24 39.72
C LEU A 366 -26.02 43.21 38.58
N PHE A 367 -25.29 42.11 38.75
CA PHE A 367 -25.31 40.96 37.84
C PHE A 367 -26.22 39.87 38.38
N ARG A 368 -27.25 39.50 37.62
CA ARG A 368 -27.89 38.20 37.76
C ARG A 368 -27.07 37.16 37.02
N TYR A 369 -26.69 36.10 37.71
CA TYR A 369 -26.05 34.90 37.17
C TYR A 369 -26.99 33.71 37.32
N ASN A 370 -27.29 33.02 36.22
CA ASN A 370 -28.14 31.85 36.20
C ASN A 370 -27.31 30.55 36.17
N LEU A 371 -27.57 29.66 37.13
CA LEU A 371 -26.82 28.42 37.34
C LEU A 371 -27.05 27.39 36.22
N ILE A 372 -28.29 27.27 35.71
CA ILE A 372 -28.65 26.29 34.66
C ILE A 372 -27.97 26.62 33.32
N ARG A 373 -28.02 27.90 32.93
CA ARG A 373 -27.43 28.40 31.68
C ARG A 373 -25.93 28.74 31.81
N LYS A 374 -25.40 28.68 33.04
CA LYS A 374 -24.05 29.13 33.43
C LYS A 374 -23.67 30.54 32.95
N GLN A 375 -24.65 31.43 32.76
CA GLN A 375 -24.50 32.75 32.12
C GLN A 375 -24.93 33.89 33.04
N ALA A 376 -24.27 35.05 32.95
CA ALA A 376 -24.80 36.31 33.49
C ALA A 376 -25.60 37.11 32.44
N ASP A 377 -26.67 37.75 32.92
CA ASP A 377 -27.44 38.74 32.16
C ASP A 377 -26.66 40.06 32.01
N VAL A 378 -27.16 40.96 31.15
CA VAL A 378 -26.63 42.34 31.07
C VAL A 378 -26.82 43.03 32.43
N PRO A 379 -25.77 43.61 33.04
CA PRO A 379 -25.86 44.16 34.39
C PRO A 379 -26.80 45.36 34.48
N LEU A 380 -27.52 45.46 35.60
CA LEU A 380 -28.22 46.71 35.95
C LEU A 380 -27.22 47.66 36.62
N ILE A 381 -27.12 48.88 36.08
CA ILE A 381 -26.18 49.90 36.54
C ILE A 381 -27.01 51.08 37.09
N GLY A 382 -26.65 51.56 38.28
CA GLY A 382 -27.34 52.66 38.96
C GLY A 382 -26.54 53.28 40.10
N HIS A 383 -27.20 54.00 41.00
CA HIS A 383 -26.56 54.71 42.12
C HIS A 383 -27.08 54.29 43.52
N GLY A 384 -27.85 53.21 43.56
CA GLY A 384 -28.40 52.61 44.78
C GLY A 384 -29.64 51.79 44.45
N TYR A 385 -29.96 50.79 45.27
CA TYR A 385 -31.09 49.89 45.03
C TYR A 385 -31.74 49.40 46.33
N ALA A 386 -33.04 49.12 46.26
CA ALA A 386 -33.82 48.51 47.34
C ALA A 386 -34.58 47.29 46.81
N LEU A 387 -34.53 46.19 47.55
CA LEU A 387 -35.20 44.94 47.23
C LEU A 387 -36.34 44.68 48.22
N PHE A 388 -37.52 44.39 47.71
CA PHE A 388 -38.73 44.06 48.46
C PHE A 388 -38.88 42.54 48.61
N GLU A 389 -39.63 42.10 49.64
CA GLU A 389 -39.84 40.67 49.93
C GLU A 389 -40.51 39.89 48.79
N ASN A 390 -41.35 40.55 47.99
CA ASN A 390 -41.99 39.98 46.81
C ASN A 390 -41.08 39.94 45.57
N GLY A 391 -39.78 40.27 45.69
CA GLY A 391 -38.83 40.25 44.59
C GLY A 391 -38.81 41.53 43.73
N HIS A 392 -39.62 42.54 44.04
CA HIS A 392 -39.53 43.84 43.34
C HIS A 392 -38.21 44.55 43.72
N LEU A 393 -37.43 44.96 42.72
CA LEU A 393 -36.19 45.71 42.89
C LEU A 393 -36.36 47.12 42.33
N VAL A 394 -36.17 48.12 43.19
CA VAL A 394 -36.13 49.54 42.81
C VAL A 394 -34.69 49.97 42.67
N ILE A 395 -34.32 50.51 41.51
CA ILE A 395 -32.99 51.08 41.23
C ILE A 395 -33.13 52.50 40.67
N PHE A 396 -32.23 53.40 41.05
CA PHE A 396 -32.27 54.79 40.58
C PHE A 396 -30.96 55.22 39.91
N ASN A 397 -31.08 56.23 39.04
CA ASN A 397 -29.95 56.87 38.39
C ASN A 397 -29.82 58.31 38.87
N ALA A 398 -28.66 58.67 39.41
CA ALA A 398 -28.33 60.05 39.74
C ALA A 398 -27.60 60.71 38.57
N ASP A 399 -27.89 61.99 38.33
CA ASP A 399 -27.09 62.83 37.44
C ASP A 399 -25.81 63.29 38.13
N LYS A 400 -24.79 63.66 37.34
CA LYS A 400 -23.53 64.23 37.85
C LYS A 400 -23.70 65.64 38.41
N GLU A 401 -24.75 66.35 37.99
CA GLU A 401 -25.12 67.67 38.50
C GLU A 401 -26.33 67.57 39.45
N PRO A 402 -26.46 68.41 40.49
CA PRO A 402 -27.61 68.39 41.39
C PRO A 402 -28.94 68.74 40.69
N THR A 403 -29.95 67.87 40.81
CA THR A 403 -31.28 68.03 40.16
C THR A 403 -32.43 67.97 41.18
N LEU A 404 -33.65 68.32 40.74
CA LEU A 404 -34.89 68.25 41.55
C LEU A 404 -35.68 66.94 41.37
N VAL A 405 -35.39 66.16 40.32
CA VAL A 405 -36.20 65.01 39.92
C VAL A 405 -35.27 63.85 39.63
N HIS A 406 -35.41 62.77 40.40
CA HIS A 406 -34.56 61.60 40.35
C HIS A 406 -35.36 60.43 39.74
N PRO A 407 -34.96 59.90 38.56
CA PRO A 407 -35.66 58.82 37.90
C PRO A 407 -35.33 57.45 38.51
N LEU A 408 -36.35 56.60 38.64
CA LEU A 408 -36.24 55.24 39.16
C LEU A 408 -36.85 54.23 38.19
N GLN A 409 -36.38 52.99 38.27
CA GLN A 409 -36.95 51.83 37.60
C GLN A 409 -37.37 50.80 38.63
N VAL A 410 -38.53 50.19 38.41
CA VAL A 410 -39.04 49.07 39.21
C VAL A 410 -38.93 47.81 38.35
N TRP A 411 -38.24 46.80 38.88
CA TRP A 411 -37.99 45.52 38.23
C TRP A 411 -38.65 44.39 39.01
N GLU A 412 -39.25 43.44 38.31
CA GLU A 412 -39.54 42.10 38.81
C GLU A 412 -38.24 41.28 38.76
N THR A 413 -37.92 40.57 39.83
CA THR A 413 -36.68 39.78 39.94
C THR A 413 -36.93 38.46 40.68
N PRO A 414 -36.13 37.40 40.47
CA PRO A 414 -36.27 36.13 41.19
C PRO A 414 -35.88 36.22 42.69
N PHE A 415 -35.36 37.36 43.16
CA PHE A 415 -34.79 37.53 44.50
C PHE A 415 -35.86 37.89 45.55
N THR A 416 -36.82 36.98 45.73
CA THR A 416 -37.83 37.05 46.80
C THR A 416 -37.24 36.72 48.17
N SER A 417 -37.96 37.02 49.26
CA SER A 417 -37.61 36.52 50.60
C SER A 417 -37.99 35.05 50.76
N GLU A 418 -37.24 34.32 51.61
CA GLU A 418 -37.54 32.90 51.90
C GLU A 418 -38.96 32.71 52.45
N SER A 419 -39.45 33.65 53.26
CA SER A 419 -40.82 33.64 53.80
C SER A 419 -41.89 33.81 52.72
N PHE A 420 -41.67 34.72 51.76
CA PHE A 420 -42.60 34.94 50.65
C PHE A 420 -42.61 33.74 49.69
N HIS A 421 -41.42 33.22 49.35
CA HIS A 421 -41.28 32.04 48.50
C HIS A 421 -41.90 30.79 49.12
N ALA A 422 -41.70 30.57 50.43
CA ALA A 422 -42.32 29.44 51.14
C ALA A 422 -43.85 29.54 51.19
N ALA A 423 -44.42 30.74 51.27
CA ALA A 423 -45.86 30.95 51.26
C ALA A 423 -46.50 30.76 49.87
N ALA A 424 -45.72 30.91 48.79
CA ALA A 424 -46.18 30.72 47.41
C ALA A 424 -46.10 29.28 46.91
N ASN A 425 -45.29 28.42 47.55
CA ASN A 425 -45.06 27.04 47.10
C ASN A 425 -46.19 26.08 47.54
N VAL A 426 -46.70 25.29 46.60
CA VAL A 426 -47.67 24.22 46.83
C VAL A 426 -46.93 22.89 47.01
N ALA A 427 -47.32 22.10 48.03
CA ALA A 427 -46.71 20.79 48.26
C ALA A 427 -47.00 19.81 47.10
N ASN A 428 -45.94 19.21 46.55
CA ASN A 428 -45.97 18.30 45.41
C ASN A 428 -45.10 17.06 45.73
N ASP A 429 -45.58 15.85 45.41
CA ASP A 429 -44.91 14.55 45.68
C ASP A 429 -44.41 13.86 44.40
N SER A 430 -44.19 14.62 43.34
CA SER A 430 -43.52 14.14 42.12
C SER A 430 -42.06 13.75 42.39
N GLU A 431 -41.50 12.87 41.55
CA GLU A 431 -40.11 12.41 41.71
C GLU A 431 -39.08 13.54 41.55
N LEU A 432 -39.37 14.55 40.73
CA LEU A 432 -38.59 15.79 40.67
C LEU A 432 -38.64 16.59 41.98
N ALA A 433 -39.80 16.63 42.66
CA ALA A 433 -39.91 17.23 43.99
C ALA A 433 -39.10 16.47 45.07
N ARG A 434 -38.95 15.14 44.92
CA ARG A 434 -38.14 14.30 45.81
C ARG A 434 -36.63 14.45 45.60
N ILE A 435 -36.17 14.77 44.39
CA ILE A 435 -34.77 15.15 44.11
C ILE A 435 -34.49 16.57 44.63
N GLY A 436 -35.45 17.48 44.46
CA GLY A 436 -35.39 18.88 44.90
C GLY A 436 -34.71 19.81 43.89
N ASN A 437 -35.25 21.04 43.76
CA ASN A 437 -34.82 21.95 42.69
C ASN A 437 -33.31 22.25 42.67
N PRO A 438 -32.61 22.50 43.80
CA PRO A 438 -31.19 22.81 43.77
C PRO A 438 -30.32 21.70 43.16
N GLU A 439 -30.69 20.44 43.32
CA GLU A 439 -29.92 19.32 42.75
C GLU A 439 -30.26 19.08 41.27
N LEU A 440 -31.53 19.29 40.88
CA LEU A 440 -31.94 19.31 39.48
C LEU A 440 -31.25 20.43 38.69
N VAL A 441 -31.20 21.65 39.26
CA VAL A 441 -30.49 22.81 38.68
C VAL A 441 -29.04 22.46 38.38
N ARG A 442 -28.34 21.84 39.33
CA ARG A 442 -26.92 21.42 39.18
C ARG A 442 -26.77 20.36 38.09
N GLY A 443 -27.63 19.34 38.08
CA GLY A 443 -27.60 18.29 37.05
C GLY A 443 -27.86 18.84 35.64
N ILE A 444 -28.90 19.66 35.46
CA ILE A 444 -29.23 20.27 34.16
C ILE A 444 -28.09 21.19 33.68
N ALA A 445 -27.46 21.95 34.58
CA ALA A 445 -26.30 22.79 34.25
C ALA A 445 -25.11 21.98 33.70
N GLU A 446 -24.86 20.81 34.29
CA GLU A 446 -23.76 19.93 33.88
C GLU A 446 -24.10 19.17 32.58
N LEU A 447 -25.36 18.73 32.41
CA LEU A 447 -25.84 18.16 31.15
C LEU A 447 -25.75 19.17 29.99
N ASN A 448 -26.11 20.44 30.22
CA ASN A 448 -25.89 21.53 29.26
C ASN A 448 -24.40 21.71 28.92
N THR A 449 -23.50 21.47 29.86
CA THR A 449 -22.05 21.56 29.62
C THR A 449 -21.58 20.48 28.64
N VAL A 450 -22.13 19.26 28.73
CA VAL A 450 -21.89 18.19 27.75
C VAL A 450 -22.41 18.58 26.36
N VAL A 451 -23.61 19.18 26.27
CA VAL A 451 -24.16 19.68 24.99
C VAL A 451 -23.22 20.73 24.37
N THR A 452 -22.74 21.70 25.16
CA THR A 452 -21.81 22.73 24.67
C THR A 452 -20.46 22.14 24.22
N LEU A 453 -19.92 21.16 24.94
CA LEU A 453 -18.71 20.46 24.54
C LEU A 453 -18.91 19.73 23.20
N VAL A 454 -19.98 18.93 23.06
CA VAL A 454 -20.28 18.19 21.82
C VAL A 454 -20.43 19.10 20.58
N GLU A 455 -20.92 20.33 20.77
CA GLU A 455 -21.05 21.31 19.67
C GLU A 455 -19.80 22.15 19.40
N GLY A 456 -18.74 21.96 20.19
CA GLY A 456 -17.46 22.65 20.04
C GLY A 456 -16.90 22.56 18.61
N ALA A 457 -16.40 23.68 18.09
CA ALA A 457 -15.72 23.68 16.79
C ALA A 457 -14.36 22.96 16.84
N SER A 458 -13.72 22.97 18.02
CA SER A 458 -12.45 22.29 18.35
C SER A 458 -12.56 20.79 18.18
N ALA A 459 -11.61 20.20 17.46
CA ALA A 459 -11.60 18.79 17.10
C ALA A 459 -10.33 18.09 17.57
N SER A 460 -9.80 18.48 18.72
CA SER A 460 -8.54 17.98 19.27
C SER A 460 -8.74 16.73 20.12
N GLU A 461 -7.70 15.91 20.24
CA GLU A 461 -7.65 14.77 21.18
C GLU A 461 -8.04 15.21 22.61
N ARG A 462 -7.49 16.34 23.08
CA ARG A 462 -7.77 16.91 24.42
C ARG A 462 -9.25 17.21 24.62
N HIS A 463 -9.93 17.71 23.59
CA HIS A 463 -11.35 18.03 23.63
C HIS A 463 -12.20 16.77 23.84
N PHE A 464 -11.93 15.69 23.10
CA PHE A 464 -12.67 14.43 23.26
C PHE A 464 -12.36 13.72 24.59
N THR A 465 -11.10 13.77 25.05
CA THR A 465 -10.72 13.30 26.40
C THR A 465 -11.46 14.07 27.51
N ASN A 466 -11.63 15.39 27.37
CA ASN A 466 -12.38 16.20 28.33
C ASN A 466 -13.88 15.88 28.30
N LEU A 467 -14.46 15.68 27.11
CA LEU A 467 -15.85 15.27 26.93
C LEU A 467 -16.14 13.94 27.66
N ILE A 468 -15.29 12.92 27.47
CA ILE A 468 -15.43 11.62 28.15
C ILE A 468 -15.38 11.79 29.68
N ARG A 469 -14.36 12.46 30.21
CA ARG A 469 -14.23 12.72 31.66
C ARG A 469 -15.41 13.49 32.24
N THR A 470 -15.96 14.44 31.49
CA THR A 470 -17.12 15.22 31.91
C THR A 470 -18.36 14.34 31.99
N VAL A 471 -18.59 13.47 31.00
CA VAL A 471 -19.71 12.51 31.02
C VAL A 471 -19.57 11.51 32.17
N ASP A 472 -18.38 10.92 32.36
CA ASP A 472 -18.11 9.98 33.46
C ASP A 472 -18.41 10.62 34.82
N ARG A 473 -17.87 11.83 35.06
CA ARG A 473 -18.13 12.60 36.30
C ARG A 473 -19.62 12.85 36.53
N ILE A 474 -20.39 13.15 35.48
CA ILE A 474 -21.83 13.44 35.60
C ILE A 474 -22.61 12.17 35.98
N LEU A 475 -22.29 11.03 35.37
CA LEU A 475 -22.92 9.75 35.67
C LEU A 475 -22.62 9.29 37.11
N ASP A 476 -21.40 9.52 37.61
CA ASP A 476 -21.01 9.24 39.00
C ASP A 476 -21.63 10.22 40.01
N GLN A 477 -21.63 11.52 39.70
CA GLN A 477 -22.05 12.57 40.63
C GLN A 477 -23.58 12.61 40.82
N PHE A 478 -24.36 12.44 39.76
CA PHE A 478 -25.82 12.57 39.79
C PHE A 478 -26.51 11.21 39.74
N PHE A 479 -26.42 10.47 40.85
CA PHE A 479 -26.92 9.08 40.97
C PHE A 479 -28.39 8.87 40.58
N TRP A 480 -29.23 9.92 40.54
CA TRP A 480 -30.60 9.83 40.03
C TRP A 480 -30.67 9.59 38.50
N LEU A 481 -29.65 9.98 37.72
CA LEU A 481 -29.50 9.60 36.30
C LEU A 481 -29.20 8.10 36.14
N SER A 482 -28.50 7.47 37.09
CA SER A 482 -28.11 6.06 37.02
C SER A 482 -29.09 5.11 37.70
N ALA A 483 -29.70 5.51 38.81
CA ALA A 483 -30.47 4.63 39.69
C ALA A 483 -31.98 4.59 39.39
N ARG A 484 -32.51 5.53 38.62
CA ARG A 484 -33.96 5.67 38.36
C ARG A 484 -34.32 5.47 36.89
N GLN A 485 -33.75 4.43 36.27
CA GLN A 485 -34.02 4.04 34.88
C GLN A 485 -35.46 3.55 34.63
N GLU A 486 -36.27 3.37 35.67
CA GLU A 486 -37.70 3.05 35.54
C GLU A 486 -38.52 4.24 34.98
N GLU A 487 -38.03 5.48 35.15
CA GLU A 487 -38.59 6.65 34.49
C GLU A 487 -37.94 6.88 33.12
N ALA A 488 -38.75 6.90 32.07
CA ALA A 488 -38.29 7.04 30.68
C ALA A 488 -37.42 8.28 30.42
N LEU A 489 -37.65 9.37 31.18
CA LEU A 489 -36.91 10.62 31.03
C LEU A 489 -35.46 10.51 31.54
N PHE A 490 -35.21 9.84 32.67
CA PHE A 490 -33.85 9.62 33.18
C PHE A 490 -33.12 8.50 32.41
N ALA A 491 -33.84 7.45 32.01
CA ALA A 491 -33.29 6.39 31.17
C ALA A 491 -32.78 6.93 29.82
N GLY A 492 -33.55 7.81 29.16
CA GLY A 492 -33.16 8.45 27.90
C GLY A 492 -31.88 9.29 28.02
N LEU A 493 -31.76 10.10 29.08
CA LEU A 493 -30.58 10.91 29.34
C LEU A 493 -29.33 10.06 29.59
N ASN A 494 -29.44 9.00 30.39
CA ASN A 494 -28.33 8.08 30.68
C ASN A 494 -27.84 7.34 29.42
N GLN A 495 -28.77 6.81 28.63
CA GLN A 495 -28.46 6.18 27.36
C GLN A 495 -27.75 7.16 26.41
N GLN A 496 -28.21 8.41 26.35
CA GLN A 496 -27.63 9.42 25.47
C GLN A 496 -26.21 9.82 25.88
N LEU A 497 -25.97 10.04 27.19
CA LEU A 497 -24.64 10.28 27.75
C LEU A 497 -23.67 9.12 27.43
N SER A 498 -24.09 7.88 27.71
CA SER A 498 -23.29 6.68 27.42
C SER A 498 -22.96 6.54 25.93
N THR A 499 -23.89 6.93 25.05
CA THR A 499 -23.71 6.90 23.59
C THR A 499 -22.73 7.99 23.11
N ILE A 500 -22.80 9.19 23.68
CA ILE A 500 -21.86 10.29 23.42
C ILE A 500 -20.45 9.90 23.87
N ARG A 501 -20.32 9.33 25.07
CA ARG A 501 -19.06 8.81 25.64
C ARG A 501 -18.38 7.82 24.69
N GLY A 502 -19.08 6.75 24.30
CA GLY A 502 -18.54 5.74 23.38
C GLY A 502 -18.27 6.28 21.97
N THR A 503 -19.01 7.29 21.52
CA THR A 503 -18.75 7.96 20.23
C THR A 503 -17.50 8.84 20.29
N ALA A 504 -17.19 9.46 21.44
CA ALA A 504 -15.97 10.22 21.65
C ALA A 504 -14.72 9.31 21.78
N GLU A 505 -14.84 8.13 22.39
CA GLU A 505 -13.76 7.12 22.41
C GLU A 505 -13.36 6.70 21.00
N LEU A 506 -14.32 6.40 20.12
CA LEU A 506 -14.05 6.10 18.70
C LEU A 506 -13.34 7.23 17.93
N VAL A 507 -13.43 8.48 18.39
CA VAL A 507 -12.68 9.59 17.79
C VAL A 507 -11.23 9.61 18.27
N LEU A 508 -10.97 9.27 19.53
CA LEU A 508 -9.62 9.14 20.06
C LEU A 508 -8.87 7.99 19.40
N ASP A 509 -9.50 6.83 19.24
CA ASP A 509 -8.92 5.65 18.58
C ASP A 509 -8.41 5.98 17.15
N GLU A 510 -9.18 6.75 16.37
CA GLU A 510 -8.76 7.15 15.02
C GLU A 510 -7.64 8.21 15.05
N TYR A 511 -7.58 9.07 16.07
CA TYR A 511 -6.47 10.00 16.30
C TYR A 511 -5.16 9.27 16.63
N GLU A 512 -5.18 8.31 17.55
CA GLU A 512 -4.01 7.49 17.91
C GLU A 512 -3.49 6.68 16.71
N LYS A 513 -4.42 6.14 15.91
CA LYS A 513 -4.10 5.41 14.69
C LYS A 513 -3.40 6.30 13.65
N VAL A 514 -3.90 7.51 13.38
CA VAL A 514 -3.24 8.45 12.45
C VAL A 514 -1.87 8.88 12.96
N GLN A 515 -1.72 9.15 14.25
CA GLN A 515 -0.41 9.38 14.90
C GLN A 515 0.56 8.23 14.65
N SER A 516 0.13 6.98 14.88
CA SER A 516 0.98 5.80 14.72
C SER A 516 1.48 5.62 13.27
N ILE A 517 0.63 5.87 12.28
CA ILE A 517 0.97 5.77 10.84
C ILE A 517 1.95 6.88 10.45
N ARG A 518 1.76 8.12 10.94
CA ARG A 518 2.69 9.24 10.69
C ARG A 518 4.07 8.93 11.27
N ALA A 519 4.14 8.44 12.51
CA ALA A 519 5.40 8.08 13.17
C ALA A 519 6.16 6.95 12.43
N GLN A 520 5.45 5.91 11.97
CA GLN A 520 6.03 4.82 11.18
C GLN A 520 6.50 5.27 9.79
N THR A 521 5.84 6.28 9.21
CA THR A 521 6.23 6.83 7.90
C THR A 521 7.44 7.74 8.01
N GLU A 522 7.48 8.64 9.00
CA GLU A 522 8.64 9.51 9.25
C GLU A 522 9.91 8.73 9.63
N ALA A 523 9.76 7.65 10.41
CA ALA A 523 10.88 6.76 10.74
C ALA A 523 11.48 6.12 9.46
N ALA A 524 10.65 5.65 8.53
CA ALA A 524 11.11 5.06 7.28
C ALA A 524 11.73 6.08 6.32
N ILE A 525 11.19 7.32 6.25
CA ILE A 525 11.81 8.43 5.50
C ILE A 525 13.20 8.73 6.07
N THR A 526 13.32 8.77 7.40
CA THR A 526 14.58 9.02 8.10
C THR A 526 15.62 7.92 7.86
N GLU A 527 15.22 6.65 7.90
CA GLU A 527 16.08 5.49 7.62
C GLU A 527 16.61 5.53 6.17
N VAL A 528 15.74 5.71 5.19
CA VAL A 528 16.11 5.78 3.76
C VAL A 528 17.00 7.00 3.46
N ALA A 529 16.80 8.12 4.16
CA ALA A 529 17.67 9.30 4.06
C ALA A 529 19.08 9.05 4.66
N GLN A 530 19.20 8.23 5.72
CA GLN A 530 20.50 7.85 6.28
C GLN A 530 21.27 6.91 5.33
N ASP A 531 20.59 5.93 4.74
CA ASP A 531 21.13 5.05 3.70
C ASP A 531 21.60 5.86 2.48
N GLN A 532 20.80 6.82 2.01
CA GLN A 532 21.16 7.74 0.92
C GLN A 532 22.42 8.54 1.26
N GLY A 533 22.46 9.12 2.47
CA GLY A 533 23.63 9.85 2.95
C GLY A 533 24.91 9.00 3.02
N ALA A 534 24.79 7.69 3.26
CA ALA A 534 25.93 6.76 3.18
C ALA A 534 26.35 6.48 1.73
N LEU A 535 25.38 6.14 0.87
CA LEU A 535 25.61 5.89 -0.56
C LEU A 535 26.28 7.07 -1.27
N MET A 536 25.86 8.29 -0.94
CA MET A 536 26.42 9.54 -1.50
C MET A 536 27.84 9.88 -0.98
N ARG A 537 28.21 9.45 0.24
CA ARG A 537 29.59 9.65 0.77
C ARG A 537 30.62 8.72 0.13
N ASP A 538 30.17 7.55 -0.32
CA ASP A 538 31.01 6.52 -0.94
C ASP A 538 31.09 6.66 -2.48
N LEU A 539 30.23 7.48 -3.08
CA LEU A 539 30.26 7.88 -4.49
C LEU A 539 31.53 8.71 -4.81
N LYS A 540 32.61 8.05 -5.22
CA LYS A 540 33.92 8.67 -5.55
C LYS A 540 34.45 8.29 -6.93
N PRO A 541 33.78 8.67 -8.03
CA PRO A 541 34.10 8.13 -9.36
C PRO A 541 35.47 8.56 -9.93
N ASP A 542 36.10 9.61 -9.39
CA ASP A 542 37.48 10.01 -9.76
C ASP A 542 38.55 8.99 -9.31
N SER A 543 38.21 8.10 -8.39
CA SER A 543 39.10 7.07 -7.85
C SER A 543 38.98 5.71 -8.53
N TRP A 544 37.95 5.54 -9.35
CA TRP A 544 37.60 4.27 -9.99
C TRP A 544 38.40 4.06 -11.28
N LYS A 545 38.76 2.80 -11.56
CA LYS A 545 39.67 2.45 -12.66
C LYS A 545 39.15 1.32 -13.55
N ALA A 546 37.97 0.79 -13.26
CA ALA A 546 37.37 -0.32 -13.99
C ALA A 546 35.85 -0.12 -14.12
N PRO A 547 35.22 -0.55 -15.24
CA PRO A 547 33.82 -0.20 -15.53
C PRO A 547 32.81 -0.84 -14.56
N ASP A 548 33.13 -2.02 -14.03
CA ASP A 548 32.34 -2.75 -13.02
C ASP A 548 32.03 -1.88 -11.80
N GLN A 549 32.98 -1.03 -11.37
CA GLN A 549 32.80 -0.10 -10.26
C GLN A 549 31.72 0.94 -10.56
N PHE A 550 31.69 1.48 -11.79
CA PHE A 550 30.69 2.44 -12.24
C PHE A 550 29.30 1.79 -12.38
N VAL A 551 29.24 0.62 -13.04
CA VAL A 551 28.00 -0.14 -13.28
C VAL A 551 27.36 -0.59 -11.97
N SER A 552 28.14 -1.16 -11.04
CA SER A 552 27.68 -1.57 -9.71
C SER A 552 27.12 -0.38 -8.90
N TYR A 553 27.76 0.79 -8.99
CA TYR A 553 27.28 1.98 -8.28
C TYR A 553 26.03 2.61 -8.89
N LEU A 554 25.88 2.58 -10.22
CA LEU A 554 24.65 2.98 -10.90
C LEU A 554 23.48 2.07 -10.53
N ALA A 555 23.70 0.75 -10.46
CA ALA A 555 22.68 -0.20 -9.98
C ALA A 555 22.24 0.13 -8.55
N ARG A 556 23.19 0.35 -7.62
CA ARG A 556 22.89 0.74 -6.23
C ARG A 556 22.12 2.06 -6.11
N LEU A 557 22.42 3.05 -6.95
CA LEU A 557 21.67 4.32 -6.99
C LEU A 557 20.24 4.11 -7.50
N ARG A 558 20.04 3.28 -8.53
CA ARG A 558 18.71 2.94 -9.08
C ARG A 558 17.85 2.17 -8.08
N ASP A 559 18.41 1.15 -7.43
CA ASP A 559 17.71 0.39 -6.38
C ASP A 559 17.30 1.29 -5.22
N HIS A 560 18.19 2.18 -4.78
CA HIS A 560 17.89 3.10 -3.69
C HIS A 560 16.85 4.16 -4.09
N ARG A 561 16.89 4.66 -5.33
CA ARG A 561 15.85 5.53 -5.90
C ARG A 561 14.49 4.82 -5.98
N GLY A 562 14.48 3.53 -6.29
CA GLY A 562 13.28 2.68 -6.17
C GLY A 562 12.74 2.62 -4.74
N ARG A 563 13.61 2.44 -3.75
CA ARG A 563 13.23 2.49 -2.31
C ARG A 563 12.66 3.85 -1.93
N VAL A 564 13.27 4.96 -2.36
CA VAL A 564 12.75 6.33 -2.13
C VAL A 564 11.35 6.50 -2.72
N ARG A 565 11.13 6.05 -3.96
CA ARG A 565 9.80 6.16 -4.61
C ARG A 565 8.70 5.38 -3.90
N THR A 566 8.98 4.21 -3.34
CA THR A 566 7.95 3.45 -2.57
C THR A 566 7.52 4.14 -1.25
N LEU A 567 8.23 5.19 -0.82
CA LEU A 567 7.78 6.03 0.30
C LEU A 567 6.60 6.95 -0.09
N ASN A 568 6.45 7.32 -1.37
CA ASN A 568 5.32 8.15 -1.83
C ASN A 568 3.97 7.43 -1.75
N ASP A 569 3.96 6.09 -1.75
CA ASP A 569 2.75 5.27 -1.57
C ASP A 569 2.33 5.16 -0.08
N ARG A 570 3.18 5.59 0.86
CA ARG A 570 2.85 5.57 2.29
C ARG A 570 1.93 6.73 2.66
N ARG A 571 0.94 6.43 3.52
CA ARG A 571 0.01 7.44 4.03
C ARG A 571 0.72 8.45 4.91
N TYR A 572 0.40 9.73 4.72
CA TYR A 572 0.96 10.87 5.47
C TYR A 572 2.49 11.06 5.31
N ALA A 573 3.04 10.62 4.17
CA ALA A 573 4.44 10.85 3.82
C ALA A 573 4.73 12.34 3.48
N ASP A 574 5.89 12.84 3.94
CA ASP A 574 6.41 14.15 3.55
C ASP A 574 6.94 14.11 2.12
N LYS A 575 6.06 14.50 1.18
CA LYS A 575 6.38 14.52 -0.25
C LYS A 575 7.51 15.48 -0.59
N ALA A 576 7.54 16.66 0.01
CA ALA A 576 8.59 17.65 -0.28
C ALA A 576 9.98 17.12 0.09
N ARG A 577 10.06 16.34 1.18
CA ARG A 577 11.31 15.68 1.58
C ARG A 577 11.66 14.47 0.72
N ILE A 578 10.68 13.68 0.28
CA ILE A 578 10.89 12.57 -0.66
C ILE A 578 11.35 13.08 -2.03
N ASP A 579 10.73 14.15 -2.54
CA ASP A 579 11.08 14.80 -3.80
C ASP A 579 12.53 15.33 -3.77
N SER A 580 12.94 15.96 -2.66
CA SER A 580 14.33 16.40 -2.45
C SER A 580 15.32 15.23 -2.42
N LEU A 581 14.95 14.08 -1.84
CA LEU A 581 15.80 12.88 -1.84
C LEU A 581 15.91 12.28 -3.24
N GLU A 582 14.81 12.25 -4.02
CA GLU A 582 14.85 11.79 -5.41
C GLU A 582 15.68 12.73 -6.30
N GLU A 583 15.59 14.05 -6.11
CA GLU A 583 16.36 15.03 -6.89
C GLU A 583 17.88 14.87 -6.69
N GLU A 584 18.34 14.72 -5.43
CA GLU A 584 19.75 14.41 -5.11
C GLU A 584 20.24 13.13 -5.81
N LEU A 585 19.42 12.07 -5.81
CA LEU A 585 19.76 10.79 -6.47
C LEU A 585 19.75 10.93 -7.99
N ALA A 586 18.82 11.68 -8.57
CA ALA A 586 18.74 11.90 -10.00
C ALA A 586 19.95 12.70 -10.52
N GLU A 587 20.38 13.73 -9.79
CA GLU A 587 21.63 14.43 -10.11
C GLU A 587 22.86 13.52 -9.97
N ALA A 588 22.91 12.68 -8.94
CA ALA A 588 24.00 11.73 -8.72
C ALA A 588 24.09 10.69 -9.85
N GLU A 589 22.95 10.11 -10.23
CA GLU A 589 22.80 9.18 -11.36
C GLU A 589 23.23 9.86 -12.67
N GLY A 590 22.79 11.09 -12.94
CA GLY A 590 23.18 11.85 -14.14
C GLY A 590 24.68 12.11 -14.21
N ARG A 591 25.28 12.68 -13.15
CA ARG A 591 26.73 12.94 -13.07
C ARG A 591 27.56 11.66 -13.20
N LEU A 592 27.10 10.56 -12.62
CA LEU A 592 27.79 9.27 -12.71
C LEU A 592 27.66 8.67 -14.11
N THR A 593 26.48 8.73 -14.72
CA THR A 593 26.20 8.22 -16.07
C THR A 593 27.06 8.92 -17.11
N GLU A 594 27.10 10.26 -17.10
CA GLU A 594 27.95 11.06 -17.99
C GLU A 594 29.43 10.67 -17.85
N ARG A 595 29.89 10.46 -16.62
CA ARG A 595 31.29 10.07 -16.36
C ARG A 595 31.59 8.62 -16.77
N THR A 596 30.61 7.74 -16.65
CA THR A 596 30.69 6.34 -17.12
C THR A 596 30.84 6.30 -18.64
N PHE A 597 30.07 7.10 -19.39
CA PHE A 597 30.21 7.18 -20.85
C PHE A 597 31.54 7.78 -21.30
N ARG A 598 32.00 8.87 -20.65
CA ARG A 598 33.34 9.42 -20.93
C ARG A 598 34.47 8.42 -20.65
N PHE A 599 34.31 7.57 -19.63
CA PHE A 599 35.24 6.49 -19.35
C PHE A 599 35.16 5.41 -20.44
N LEU A 600 33.98 4.84 -20.71
CA LEU A 600 33.77 3.79 -21.72
C LEU A 600 34.15 4.18 -23.16
N ALA A 601 34.15 5.47 -23.48
CA ALA A 601 34.64 5.98 -24.75
C ALA A 601 36.19 5.97 -24.88
N SER A 602 36.94 5.76 -23.79
CA SER A 602 38.39 5.65 -23.85
C SER A 602 38.84 4.23 -24.28
N PRO A 603 39.90 4.09 -25.10
CA PRO A 603 40.38 2.78 -25.56
C PRO A 603 40.72 1.81 -24.44
N GLU A 604 41.19 2.33 -23.31
CA GLU A 604 41.70 1.58 -22.16
C GLU A 604 40.58 1.08 -21.22
N ALA A 605 39.36 1.60 -21.35
CA ALA A 605 38.28 1.33 -20.39
C ALA A 605 37.87 -0.15 -20.32
N LEU A 606 38.00 -0.85 -21.45
CA LEU A 606 37.64 -2.26 -21.59
C LEU A 606 38.84 -3.21 -21.53
N ASP A 607 40.06 -2.71 -21.30
CA ASP A 607 41.25 -3.56 -21.17
C ASP A 607 41.15 -4.49 -19.95
N GLY A 608 40.47 -4.07 -18.87
CA GLY A 608 40.14 -4.95 -17.75
C GLY A 608 39.22 -6.12 -18.15
N TYR A 609 38.26 -5.90 -19.05
CA TYR A 609 37.44 -6.97 -19.62
C TYR A 609 38.29 -7.90 -20.50
N ARG A 610 39.11 -7.35 -21.40
CA ARG A 610 40.02 -8.14 -22.26
C ARG A 610 41.00 -9.00 -21.44
N GLN A 611 41.55 -8.45 -20.37
CA GLN A 611 42.41 -9.18 -19.44
C GLN A 611 41.62 -10.30 -18.74
N THR A 612 40.43 -10.01 -18.22
CA THR A 612 39.55 -11.02 -17.59
C THR A 612 39.19 -12.15 -18.57
N LEU A 613 38.93 -11.86 -19.84
CA LEU A 613 38.68 -12.87 -20.88
C LEU A 613 39.94 -13.71 -21.19
N THR A 614 41.12 -13.10 -21.15
CA THR A 614 42.39 -13.83 -21.32
C THR A 614 42.66 -14.76 -20.13
N GLU A 615 42.36 -14.30 -18.91
CA GLU A 615 42.44 -15.09 -17.68
C GLU A 615 41.42 -16.25 -17.69
N LEU A 616 40.18 -16.00 -18.10
CA LEU A 616 39.14 -17.04 -18.25
C LEU A 616 39.43 -18.04 -19.37
N GLN A 617 40.03 -17.62 -20.48
CA GLN A 617 40.47 -18.52 -21.55
C GLN A 617 41.63 -19.40 -21.11
N THR A 618 42.57 -18.84 -20.31
CA THR A 618 43.66 -19.62 -19.71
C THR A 618 43.12 -20.63 -18.70
N ALA A 619 42.21 -20.20 -17.82
CA ALA A 619 41.52 -21.07 -16.87
C ALA A 619 40.69 -22.16 -17.57
N LEU A 620 40.05 -21.85 -18.72
CA LEU A 620 39.33 -22.83 -19.54
C LEU A 620 40.28 -23.86 -20.15
N ALA A 621 41.46 -23.47 -20.60
CA ALA A 621 42.48 -24.39 -21.10
C ALA A 621 42.94 -25.38 -20.00
N GLU A 622 43.19 -24.87 -18.79
CA GLU A 622 43.65 -25.61 -17.60
C GLU A 622 42.52 -26.35 -16.82
N ALA A 623 41.25 -26.20 -17.22
CA ALA A 623 40.12 -26.77 -16.49
C ALA A 623 39.93 -28.28 -16.77
N ASP A 624 40.37 -29.09 -15.81
CA ASP A 624 40.23 -30.56 -15.79
C ASP A 624 39.05 -31.06 -14.93
N SER A 625 38.12 -30.19 -14.51
CA SER A 625 36.95 -30.61 -13.72
C SER A 625 35.67 -29.84 -14.03
N ARG A 626 34.53 -30.54 -13.97
CA ARG A 626 33.19 -30.01 -14.22
C ARG A 626 32.84 -28.79 -13.35
N ASP A 627 33.27 -28.76 -12.08
CA ASP A 627 33.01 -27.64 -11.17
C ASP A 627 33.84 -26.40 -11.53
N ALA A 628 35.07 -26.57 -12.01
CA ALA A 628 35.88 -25.47 -12.54
C ALA A 628 35.30 -24.93 -13.85
N LEU A 629 34.92 -25.80 -14.79
CA LEU A 629 34.26 -25.43 -16.04
C LEU A 629 32.94 -24.69 -15.79
N LYS A 630 32.12 -25.15 -14.84
CA LYS A 630 30.86 -24.48 -14.48
C LYS A 630 31.10 -23.07 -13.95
N LYS A 631 32.06 -22.87 -13.04
CA LYS A 631 32.43 -21.54 -12.53
C LYS A 631 32.90 -20.59 -13.63
N ILE A 632 33.60 -21.12 -14.64
CA ILE A 632 34.03 -20.34 -15.81
C ILE A 632 32.81 -19.94 -16.66
N VAL A 633 31.87 -20.85 -16.92
CA VAL A 633 30.60 -20.56 -17.62
C VAL A 633 29.76 -19.50 -16.87
N ASP A 634 29.57 -19.67 -15.56
CA ASP A 634 28.83 -18.71 -14.73
C ASP A 634 29.53 -17.33 -14.75
N ARG A 635 30.86 -17.28 -14.73
CA ARG A 635 31.62 -16.02 -14.83
C ARG A 635 31.52 -15.35 -16.20
N TYR A 636 31.44 -16.11 -17.30
CA TYR A 636 31.13 -15.54 -18.62
C TYR A 636 29.71 -14.94 -18.67
N ARG A 637 28.72 -15.53 -17.97
CA ARG A 637 27.36 -14.98 -17.87
C ARG A 637 27.32 -13.67 -17.08
N GLU A 638 28.01 -13.60 -15.94
CA GLU A 638 28.15 -12.33 -15.18
C GLU A 638 28.76 -11.21 -16.04
N LEU A 639 29.72 -11.52 -16.92
CA LEU A 639 30.30 -10.55 -17.86
C LEU A 639 29.31 -10.14 -18.96
N THR A 640 28.45 -11.04 -19.44
CA THR A 640 27.36 -10.71 -20.37
C THR A 640 26.35 -9.75 -19.73
N GLU A 641 25.84 -10.07 -18.53
CA GLU A 641 24.87 -9.22 -17.81
C GLU A 641 25.42 -7.80 -17.53
N GLY A 642 26.71 -7.70 -17.19
CA GLY A 642 27.38 -6.41 -17.00
C GLY A 642 27.46 -5.56 -18.28
N LEU A 643 27.65 -6.19 -19.45
CA LEU A 643 27.65 -5.51 -20.75
C LEU A 643 26.23 -5.16 -21.22
N ASP A 644 25.24 -6.02 -20.97
CA ASP A 644 23.83 -5.76 -21.29
C ASP A 644 23.33 -4.52 -20.53
N MET A 645 23.77 -4.34 -19.27
CA MET A 645 23.45 -3.15 -18.49
C MET A 645 24.06 -1.87 -19.10
N ILE A 646 25.29 -1.93 -19.62
CA ILE A 646 25.92 -0.81 -20.33
C ILE A 646 25.18 -0.50 -21.64
N GLN A 647 24.76 -1.52 -22.39
CA GLN A 647 24.00 -1.34 -23.62
C GLN A 647 22.60 -0.74 -23.36
N GLY A 648 21.95 -1.16 -22.27
CA GLY A 648 20.69 -0.55 -21.80
C GLY A 648 20.86 0.91 -21.34
N MET A 649 22.04 1.30 -20.85
CA MET A 649 22.35 2.71 -20.54
C MET A 649 22.54 3.55 -21.80
N LEU A 650 23.21 3.03 -22.85
CA LEU A 650 23.35 3.75 -24.14
C LEU A 650 22.00 4.15 -24.74
N ALA A 651 21.02 3.25 -24.71
CA ALA A 651 19.65 3.53 -25.19
C ALA A 651 18.92 4.65 -24.42
N SER A 652 19.42 5.06 -23.25
CA SER A 652 18.88 6.18 -22.46
C SER A 652 19.61 7.52 -22.69
N MET A 653 20.66 7.52 -23.51
CA MET A 653 21.42 8.73 -23.82
C MET A 653 20.62 9.61 -24.80
N GLY A 654 20.45 10.89 -24.47
CA GLY A 654 19.90 11.87 -25.42
C GLY A 654 20.81 11.99 -26.63
N GLY A 655 20.25 12.02 -27.84
CA GLY A 655 20.95 11.85 -29.12
C GLY A 655 21.89 12.97 -29.57
N ASP A 656 22.54 13.67 -28.64
CA ASP A 656 23.43 14.81 -28.90
C ASP A 656 24.87 14.41 -29.29
N ASP A 657 25.29 13.15 -29.14
CA ASP A 657 26.66 12.71 -29.44
C ASP A 657 26.78 11.30 -30.08
N ALA A 658 26.16 11.14 -31.26
CA ALA A 658 26.12 9.88 -32.01
C ALA A 658 27.50 9.30 -32.36
N ALA A 659 28.56 10.12 -32.39
CA ALA A 659 29.93 9.65 -32.58
C ALA A 659 30.44 8.86 -31.36
N LEU A 660 30.06 9.29 -30.16
CA LEU A 660 30.42 8.66 -28.89
C LEU A 660 29.64 7.36 -28.69
N GLU A 661 28.35 7.35 -29.05
CA GLU A 661 27.50 6.15 -29.08
C GLU A 661 28.04 5.08 -30.06
N THR A 662 28.45 5.49 -31.26
CA THR A 662 29.06 4.57 -32.26
C THR A 662 30.36 3.97 -31.73
N ALA A 663 31.26 4.79 -31.16
CA ALA A 663 32.54 4.34 -30.63
C ALA A 663 32.39 3.34 -29.47
N ILE A 664 31.45 3.58 -28.54
CA ILE A 664 31.16 2.63 -27.45
C ILE A 664 30.53 1.35 -28.01
N THR A 665 29.61 1.44 -28.97
CA THR A 665 28.93 0.28 -29.58
C THR A 665 29.89 -0.65 -30.32
N ASP A 666 30.84 -0.11 -31.08
CA ASP A 666 31.89 -0.90 -31.76
C ASP A 666 32.84 -1.57 -30.75
N ASN A 667 33.28 -0.82 -29.74
CA ASN A 667 34.13 -1.32 -28.66
C ASN A 667 33.48 -2.48 -27.88
N ILE A 668 32.18 -2.39 -27.60
CA ILE A 668 31.40 -3.43 -26.91
C ILE A 668 31.14 -4.63 -27.83
N SER A 669 30.78 -4.39 -29.11
CA SER A 669 30.43 -5.45 -30.07
C SER A 669 31.54 -6.47 -30.31
N GLY A 670 32.81 -6.03 -30.26
CA GLY A 670 33.96 -6.93 -30.35
C GLY A 670 34.06 -7.89 -29.15
N ILE A 671 33.76 -7.39 -27.94
CA ILE A 671 33.86 -8.16 -26.69
C ILE A 671 32.73 -9.18 -26.57
N TYR A 672 31.50 -8.86 -26.99
CA TYR A 672 30.40 -9.83 -27.07
C TYR A 672 30.74 -11.04 -27.94
N ALA A 673 31.36 -10.83 -29.10
CA ALA A 673 31.74 -11.93 -29.99
C ALA A 673 32.74 -12.88 -29.33
N THR A 674 33.76 -12.33 -28.64
CA THR A 674 34.73 -13.12 -27.88
C THR A 674 34.09 -13.85 -26.69
N ILE A 675 33.21 -13.20 -25.93
CA ILE A 675 32.48 -13.83 -24.82
C ILE A 675 31.62 -14.99 -25.32
N ASN A 676 30.84 -14.80 -26.40
CA ASN A 676 29.97 -15.85 -26.92
C ASN A 676 30.78 -17.06 -27.43
N GLN A 677 31.91 -16.81 -28.12
CA GLN A 677 32.80 -17.86 -28.60
C GLN A 677 33.42 -18.66 -27.44
N GLN A 678 34.04 -17.97 -26.48
CA GLN A 678 34.68 -18.62 -25.32
C GLN A 678 33.67 -19.28 -24.37
N ARG A 679 32.46 -18.71 -24.23
CA ARG A 679 31.37 -19.32 -23.45
C ARG A 679 30.84 -20.58 -24.14
N SER A 680 30.63 -20.57 -25.46
CA SER A 680 30.19 -21.77 -26.18
C SER A 680 31.25 -22.88 -26.07
N GLU A 681 32.54 -22.54 -26.24
CA GLU A 681 33.64 -23.49 -26.04
C GLU A 681 33.66 -24.06 -24.60
N ALA A 682 33.41 -23.23 -23.59
CA ALA A 682 33.30 -23.68 -22.20
C ALA A 682 32.06 -24.56 -21.93
N GLU A 683 30.90 -24.23 -22.50
CA GLU A 683 29.66 -25.00 -22.38
C GLU A 683 29.75 -26.34 -23.13
N ILE A 684 30.43 -26.39 -24.28
CA ILE A 684 30.74 -27.62 -25.02
C ILE A 684 31.70 -28.51 -24.20
N ARG A 685 32.83 -27.96 -23.73
CA ARG A 685 33.82 -28.73 -22.94
C ARG A 685 33.24 -29.22 -21.61
N LEU A 686 32.33 -28.46 -20.99
CA LEU A 686 31.56 -28.86 -19.81
C LEU A 686 30.68 -30.09 -20.09
N LYS A 687 30.02 -30.12 -21.26
CA LYS A 687 29.16 -31.23 -21.70
C LYS A 687 29.96 -32.48 -22.10
N GLU A 688 31.06 -32.29 -22.83
CA GLU A 688 31.98 -33.35 -23.27
C GLU A 688 32.66 -34.06 -22.08
N GLN A 689 33.28 -33.29 -21.16
CA GLN A 689 33.99 -33.85 -20.01
C GLN A 689 33.05 -34.64 -19.09
N GLY A 690 31.77 -34.25 -19.00
CA GLY A 690 30.78 -35.00 -18.25
C GLY A 690 30.33 -36.31 -18.92
N SER A 691 30.32 -36.43 -20.26
CA SER A 691 29.66 -37.54 -20.97
C SER A 691 30.26 -38.93 -20.66
N ALA A 692 31.58 -39.09 -20.81
CA ALA A 692 32.24 -40.38 -20.62
C ALA A 692 32.24 -40.83 -19.14
N GLU A 693 32.42 -39.90 -18.20
CA GLU A 693 32.40 -40.18 -16.77
C GLU A 693 30.97 -40.41 -16.27
N ALA A 694 29.99 -39.66 -16.79
CA ALA A 694 28.56 -39.87 -16.54
C ALA A 694 28.09 -41.25 -17.00
N ARG A 695 28.45 -41.72 -18.20
CA ARG A 695 28.08 -43.08 -18.66
C ARG A 695 28.49 -44.16 -17.66
N ALA A 696 29.72 -44.08 -17.13
CA ALA A 696 30.21 -45.04 -16.13
C ALA A 696 29.55 -44.85 -14.76
N GLN A 697 29.39 -43.61 -14.30
CA GLN A 697 28.82 -43.28 -12.99
C GLN A 697 27.31 -43.57 -12.93
N PHE A 698 26.57 -43.25 -13.99
CA PHE A 698 25.16 -43.57 -14.18
C PHE A 698 24.94 -45.10 -14.20
N ALA A 699 25.72 -45.84 -14.98
CA ALA A 699 25.61 -47.30 -15.03
C ALA A 699 25.97 -48.01 -13.71
N ALA A 700 26.70 -47.35 -12.80
CA ALA A 700 26.94 -47.81 -11.43
C ALA A 700 25.80 -47.38 -10.48
N ARG A 701 25.34 -46.13 -10.58
CA ARG A 701 24.25 -45.56 -9.76
C ARG A 701 22.91 -46.24 -10.05
N ILE A 702 22.56 -46.52 -11.30
CA ILE A 702 21.34 -47.26 -11.68
C ILE A 702 21.35 -48.68 -11.10
N ARG A 703 22.49 -49.40 -11.15
CA ARG A 703 22.58 -50.73 -10.53
C ARG A 703 22.44 -50.70 -9.00
N LEU A 704 22.98 -49.67 -8.35
CA LEU A 704 22.75 -49.44 -6.93
C LEU A 704 21.29 -49.07 -6.63
N PHE A 705 20.65 -48.30 -7.51
CA PHE A 705 19.22 -47.97 -7.43
C PHE A 705 18.35 -49.23 -7.55
N GLU A 706 18.53 -50.08 -8.57
CA GLU A 706 17.81 -51.34 -8.74
C GLU A 706 17.95 -52.25 -7.50
N GLN A 707 19.16 -52.34 -6.95
CA GLN A 707 19.42 -53.10 -5.73
C GLN A 707 18.78 -52.46 -4.49
N SER A 708 18.74 -51.13 -4.41
CA SER A 708 18.08 -50.35 -3.34
C SER A 708 16.57 -50.52 -3.39
N LEU A 709 15.97 -50.45 -4.58
CA LEU A 709 14.55 -50.67 -4.86
C LEU A 709 14.14 -52.08 -4.45
N ALA A 710 14.86 -53.12 -4.91
CA ALA A 710 14.55 -54.51 -4.59
C ALA A 710 14.63 -54.80 -3.07
N ASN A 711 15.66 -54.29 -2.39
CA ASN A 711 15.80 -54.40 -0.94
C ASN A 711 14.72 -53.60 -0.19
N GLY A 712 14.43 -52.38 -0.64
CA GLY A 712 13.41 -51.51 -0.07
C GLY A 712 12.03 -52.15 -0.15
N VAL A 713 11.60 -52.58 -1.34
CA VAL A 713 10.30 -53.25 -1.59
C VAL A 713 10.16 -54.51 -0.71
N SER A 714 11.24 -55.27 -0.55
CA SER A 714 11.26 -56.46 0.30
C SER A 714 11.16 -56.15 1.80
N ALA A 715 11.66 -54.99 2.23
CA ALA A 715 11.63 -54.55 3.63
C ALA A 715 10.31 -53.86 4.03
N LEU A 716 9.49 -53.41 3.08
CA LEU A 716 8.21 -52.75 3.34
C LEU A 716 7.26 -53.64 4.15
N SER A 717 6.77 -53.10 5.27
CA SER A 717 5.91 -53.79 6.24
C SER A 717 4.59 -53.06 6.54
N ASP A 718 4.53 -51.74 6.30
CA ASP A 718 3.33 -50.91 6.35
C ASP A 718 3.13 -50.19 5.00
N VAL A 719 1.86 -49.97 4.62
CA VAL A 719 1.45 -49.21 3.43
C VAL A 719 2.00 -47.78 3.43
N ARG A 720 2.13 -47.15 4.60
CA ARG A 720 2.70 -45.79 4.73
C ARG A 720 4.19 -45.75 4.41
N GLU A 721 4.90 -46.86 4.63
CA GLU A 721 6.31 -46.97 4.25
C GLU A 721 6.46 -47.03 2.72
N CYS A 722 5.42 -47.46 1.98
CA CYS A 722 5.45 -47.49 0.51
C CYS A 722 5.58 -46.08 -0.07
N ASP A 723 4.85 -45.07 0.45
CA ASP A 723 5.03 -43.67 0.03
C ASP A 723 6.43 -43.17 0.39
N GLY A 724 6.92 -43.44 1.61
CA GLY A 724 8.26 -43.05 2.02
C GLY A 724 9.39 -43.77 1.26
N LEU A 725 9.15 -44.94 0.68
CA LEU A 725 10.06 -45.58 -0.27
C LEU A 725 9.89 -45.01 -1.67
N MET A 726 8.65 -44.81 -2.15
CA MET A 726 8.35 -44.21 -3.44
C MET A 726 9.01 -42.83 -3.56
N THR A 727 8.78 -41.94 -2.60
CA THR A 727 9.44 -40.63 -2.53
C THR A 727 10.95 -40.79 -2.51
N ARG A 728 11.55 -41.66 -1.69
CA ARG A 728 13.02 -41.86 -1.72
C ARG A 728 13.55 -42.42 -3.05
N MET A 729 12.80 -43.29 -3.73
CA MET A 729 13.23 -43.86 -5.02
C MET A 729 13.02 -42.86 -6.16
N LEU A 730 11.94 -42.08 -6.13
CA LEU A 730 11.71 -40.97 -7.06
C LEU A 730 12.68 -39.81 -6.81
N ASP A 731 12.99 -39.47 -5.56
CA ASP A 731 14.01 -38.50 -5.19
C ASP A 731 15.39 -38.97 -5.64
N GLN A 732 15.70 -40.28 -5.55
CA GLN A 732 16.93 -40.83 -6.11
C GLN A 732 16.93 -40.80 -7.64
N LEU A 733 15.83 -41.13 -8.31
CA LEU A 733 15.72 -41.01 -9.78
C LEU A 733 15.72 -39.55 -10.24
N GLN A 734 15.20 -38.61 -9.45
CA GLN A 734 15.19 -37.18 -9.72
C GLN A 734 16.53 -36.52 -9.34
N GLU A 735 17.27 -37.06 -8.37
CA GLU A 735 18.67 -36.75 -8.12
C GLU A 735 19.50 -37.21 -9.33
N LEU A 736 19.24 -38.41 -9.87
CA LEU A 736 19.86 -38.89 -11.11
C LEU A 736 19.45 -38.04 -12.33
N GLU A 737 18.17 -37.69 -12.48
CA GLU A 737 17.66 -36.81 -13.54
C GLU A 737 18.27 -35.40 -13.42
N SER A 738 18.48 -34.89 -12.19
CA SER A 738 19.16 -33.62 -11.96
C SER A 738 20.69 -33.69 -12.13
N GLN A 739 21.31 -34.85 -11.96
CA GLN A 739 22.76 -35.06 -12.14
C GLN A 739 23.12 -35.38 -13.61
N PHE A 740 22.20 -36.01 -14.34
CA PHE A 740 22.44 -36.63 -15.65
C PHE A 740 21.44 -36.22 -16.75
N GLY A 741 20.40 -35.44 -16.46
CA GLY A 741 19.37 -35.01 -17.42
C GLY A 741 19.82 -33.99 -18.47
N GLU A 742 21.10 -33.61 -18.48
CA GLU A 742 21.75 -32.92 -19.62
C GLU A 742 22.08 -33.90 -20.77
N TYR A 743 21.85 -35.20 -20.58
CA TYR A 743 22.11 -36.27 -21.54
C TYR A 743 20.82 -37.06 -21.84
N ASP A 744 20.21 -36.79 -23.00
CA ASP A 744 18.94 -37.41 -23.42
C ASP A 744 18.98 -38.94 -23.46
N GLU A 745 20.16 -39.53 -23.70
CA GLU A 745 20.37 -40.98 -23.71
C GLU A 745 20.10 -41.66 -22.35
N PHE A 746 20.23 -40.95 -21.23
CA PHE A 746 19.91 -41.47 -19.90
C PHE A 746 18.46 -41.24 -19.51
N LEU A 747 17.80 -40.21 -20.06
CA LEU A 747 16.43 -39.85 -19.71
C LEU A 747 15.46 -41.01 -20.00
N ALA A 748 15.63 -41.68 -21.14
CA ALA A 748 14.84 -42.87 -21.50
C ALA A 748 15.00 -44.01 -20.45
N ALA A 749 16.24 -44.26 -20.00
CA ALA A 749 16.52 -45.29 -18.99
C ALA A 749 16.04 -44.89 -17.58
N ILE A 750 16.09 -43.61 -17.22
CA ILE A 750 15.52 -43.08 -15.96
C ILE A 750 14.00 -43.24 -15.98
N LEU A 751 13.33 -42.94 -17.11
CA LEU A 751 11.88 -43.10 -17.28
C LEU A 751 11.45 -44.58 -17.19
N GLU A 752 12.18 -45.50 -17.83
CA GLU A 752 11.93 -46.95 -17.71
C GLU A 752 12.09 -47.43 -16.24
N GLN A 753 13.14 -46.99 -15.55
CA GLN A 753 13.34 -47.33 -14.13
C GLN A 753 12.31 -46.67 -13.20
N ARG A 754 11.77 -45.50 -13.59
CA ARG A 754 10.68 -44.83 -12.89
C ARG A 754 9.38 -45.62 -12.99
N GLU A 755 9.03 -46.13 -14.18
CA GLU A 755 7.89 -47.06 -14.32
C GLU A 755 8.13 -48.35 -13.52
N ASN A 756 9.30 -48.99 -13.64
CA ASN A 756 9.62 -50.20 -12.88
C ASN A 756 9.54 -50.01 -11.35
N ALA A 757 9.97 -48.85 -10.84
CA ALA A 757 9.85 -48.49 -9.43
C ALA A 757 8.39 -48.25 -9.02
N HIS A 758 7.61 -47.57 -9.86
CA HIS A 758 6.17 -47.40 -9.66
C HIS A 758 5.46 -48.76 -9.59
N GLU A 759 5.60 -49.63 -10.60
CA GLU A 759 4.94 -50.94 -10.63
C GLU A 759 5.35 -51.82 -9.44
N SER A 760 6.64 -51.89 -9.12
CA SER A 760 7.15 -52.74 -8.03
C SER A 760 6.65 -52.32 -6.65
N ILE A 761 6.57 -51.01 -6.39
CA ILE A 761 6.11 -50.49 -5.10
C ILE A 761 4.58 -50.54 -5.02
N GLU A 762 3.84 -50.25 -6.10
CA GLU A 762 2.37 -50.37 -6.10
C GLU A 762 1.90 -51.83 -5.93
N ALA A 763 2.55 -52.79 -6.60
CA ALA A 763 2.26 -54.21 -6.42
C ALA A 763 2.45 -54.66 -4.96
N ARG A 764 3.49 -54.15 -4.29
CA ARG A 764 3.74 -54.40 -2.86
C ARG A 764 2.76 -53.65 -1.95
N ARG A 765 2.40 -52.41 -2.30
CA ARG A 765 1.41 -51.59 -1.60
C ARG A 765 0.05 -52.28 -1.55
N GLN A 766 -0.44 -52.77 -2.69
CA GLN A 766 -1.70 -53.52 -2.78
C GLN A 766 -1.67 -54.75 -1.85
N GLN A 767 -0.56 -55.50 -1.84
CA GLN A 767 -0.39 -56.68 -0.98
C GLN A 767 -0.43 -56.34 0.53
N LEU A 768 0.02 -55.15 0.93
CA LEU A 768 0.00 -54.69 2.32
C LEU A 768 -1.37 -54.08 2.70
N GLN A 769 -2.00 -53.32 1.80
CA GLN A 769 -3.37 -52.78 1.98
C GLN A 769 -4.38 -53.91 2.21
N ASP A 770 -4.31 -54.98 1.42
CA ASP A 770 -5.17 -56.16 1.57
C ASP A 770 -5.05 -56.86 2.95
N GLN A 771 -3.90 -56.73 3.61
CA GLN A 771 -3.66 -57.27 4.96
C GLN A 771 -4.14 -56.31 6.05
N GLN A 772 -3.89 -55.01 5.87
CA GLN A 772 -4.32 -53.94 6.76
C GLN A 772 -5.86 -53.87 6.85
N GLN A 773 -6.55 -53.85 5.71
CA GLN A 773 -8.00 -53.71 5.64
C GLN A 773 -8.75 -54.81 6.41
N ARG A 774 -8.28 -56.07 6.33
CA ARG A 774 -8.88 -57.21 7.07
C ARG A 774 -8.81 -57.03 8.60
N ARG A 775 -7.75 -56.37 9.08
CA ARG A 775 -7.50 -56.13 10.51
C ARG A 775 -8.37 -54.98 11.03
N VAL A 776 -8.53 -53.94 10.22
CA VAL A 776 -9.42 -52.78 10.45
C VAL A 776 -10.87 -53.22 10.63
N THR A 777 -11.43 -53.97 9.67
CA THR A 777 -12.84 -54.41 9.71
C THR A 777 -13.20 -55.16 11.01
N THR A 778 -12.25 -55.92 11.56
CA THR A 778 -12.45 -56.70 12.79
C THR A 778 -12.58 -55.82 14.04
N LEU A 779 -11.90 -54.66 14.09
CA LEU A 779 -11.94 -53.72 15.21
C LEU A 779 -13.17 -52.80 15.15
N THR A 780 -13.53 -52.31 13.96
CA THR A 780 -14.69 -51.41 13.77
C THR A 780 -16.00 -52.08 14.22
N ASP A 781 -16.18 -53.36 13.89
CA ASP A 781 -17.34 -54.18 14.29
C ASP A 781 -17.48 -54.35 15.82
N ALA A 782 -16.38 -54.29 16.57
CA ALA A 782 -16.37 -54.37 18.02
C ALA A 782 -16.79 -53.03 18.67
N ALA A 783 -16.27 -51.91 18.14
CA ALA A 783 -16.55 -50.57 18.65
C ALA A 783 -18.02 -50.15 18.44
N ALA A 784 -18.60 -50.45 17.27
CA ALA A 784 -20.01 -50.15 16.96
C ALA A 784 -21.02 -50.75 17.97
N ARG A 785 -20.69 -51.93 18.55
CA ARG A 785 -21.54 -52.60 19.56
C ARG A 785 -21.50 -51.89 20.92
N ILE A 786 -20.41 -51.22 21.26
CA ILE A 786 -20.25 -50.47 22.52
C ILE A 786 -20.97 -49.11 22.42
N LEU A 787 -20.78 -48.39 21.31
CA LEU A 787 -21.45 -47.10 21.04
C LEU A 787 -22.98 -47.19 21.17
N LYS A 788 -23.59 -48.25 20.61
CA LYS A 788 -25.03 -48.49 20.67
C LYS A 788 -25.60 -48.66 22.09
N ASN A 789 -24.79 -49.10 23.05
CA ASN A 789 -25.17 -49.17 24.47
C ASN A 789 -24.95 -47.83 25.22
N LEU A 790 -24.06 -46.97 24.73
CA LEU A 790 -23.75 -45.70 25.38
C LEU A 790 -24.89 -44.67 25.24
N GLY A 791 -25.45 -44.53 24.03
CA GLY A 791 -26.51 -43.54 23.75
C GLY A 791 -27.75 -43.69 24.65
N ARG A 792 -28.15 -44.93 24.97
CA ARG A 792 -29.27 -45.24 25.88
C ARG A 792 -29.02 -44.89 27.35
N ARG A 793 -27.77 -44.61 27.73
CA ARG A 793 -27.41 -44.16 29.10
C ARG A 793 -27.31 -42.64 29.20
N THR A 794 -27.00 -41.94 28.11
CA THR A 794 -26.81 -40.48 28.10
C THR A 794 -28.11 -39.67 28.04
N GLU A 795 -29.22 -40.25 27.55
CA GLU A 795 -30.56 -39.62 27.51
C GLU A 795 -31.17 -39.29 28.90
N ARG A 796 -30.48 -39.61 30.01
CA ARG A 796 -30.98 -39.44 31.39
C ARG A 796 -30.36 -38.26 32.14
N PHE A 797 -29.40 -37.55 31.54
CA PHE A 797 -28.71 -36.42 32.18
C PHE A 797 -29.35 -35.09 31.80
N SER A 798 -29.40 -34.16 32.75
CA SER A 798 -30.21 -32.93 32.64
C SER A 798 -29.38 -31.65 32.52
N SER A 799 -28.05 -31.74 32.69
CA SER A 799 -27.15 -30.58 32.66
C SER A 799 -25.85 -30.87 31.90
N PRO A 800 -25.15 -29.85 31.39
CA PRO A 800 -23.82 -30.01 30.81
C PRO A 800 -22.83 -30.68 31.78
N GLU A 801 -22.88 -30.33 33.07
CA GLU A 801 -21.93 -30.79 34.08
C GLU A 801 -22.04 -32.31 34.35
N GLU A 802 -23.26 -32.83 34.48
CA GLU A 802 -23.50 -34.29 34.64
C GLU A 802 -23.02 -35.07 33.40
N LEU A 803 -23.30 -34.53 32.22
CA LEU A 803 -22.89 -35.12 30.94
C LEU A 803 -21.35 -35.17 30.84
N HIS A 804 -20.68 -34.07 31.20
CA HIS A 804 -19.22 -34.00 31.19
C HIS A 804 -18.57 -34.97 32.17
N ALA A 805 -19.13 -35.17 33.37
CA ALA A 805 -18.62 -36.14 34.33
C ALA A 805 -18.72 -37.60 33.83
N PHE A 806 -19.84 -37.98 33.21
CA PHE A 806 -20.04 -39.33 32.66
C PHE A 806 -19.05 -39.67 31.54
N PHE A 807 -18.87 -38.76 30.56
CA PHE A 807 -17.93 -38.95 29.45
C PHE A 807 -16.45 -38.83 29.85
N ALA A 808 -16.15 -38.35 31.06
CA ALA A 808 -14.79 -38.31 31.59
C ALA A 808 -14.32 -39.67 32.14
N SER A 809 -15.18 -40.42 32.85
CA SER A 809 -14.74 -41.53 33.71
C SER A 809 -15.42 -42.90 33.52
N ASP A 810 -16.44 -43.07 32.66
CA ASP A 810 -17.07 -44.39 32.45
C ASP A 810 -16.13 -45.37 31.69
N ALA A 811 -16.04 -46.61 32.19
CA ALA A 811 -15.14 -47.64 31.68
C ALA A 811 -15.42 -48.06 30.22
N MET A 812 -16.66 -47.95 29.73
CA MET A 812 -16.99 -48.23 28.33
C MET A 812 -16.44 -47.14 27.40
N VAL A 813 -16.46 -45.89 27.84
CA VAL A 813 -15.91 -44.74 27.11
C VAL A 813 -14.40 -44.84 27.00
N SER A 814 -13.73 -45.21 28.09
CA SER A 814 -12.28 -45.47 28.10
C SER A 814 -11.90 -46.61 27.13
N ARG A 815 -12.63 -47.73 27.15
CA ARG A 815 -12.37 -48.87 26.26
C ARG A 815 -12.60 -48.52 24.77
N LEU A 816 -13.59 -47.70 24.46
CA LEU A 816 -13.83 -47.25 23.09
C LEU A 816 -12.69 -46.33 22.59
N ARG A 817 -12.18 -45.44 23.46
CA ARG A 817 -11.01 -44.60 23.14
C ARG A 817 -9.75 -45.44 22.88
N SER A 818 -9.56 -46.55 23.59
CA SER A 818 -8.46 -47.51 23.32
C SER A 818 -8.60 -48.18 21.95
N MET A 819 -9.78 -48.70 21.61
CA MET A 819 -10.03 -49.36 20.32
C MET A 819 -9.87 -48.40 19.13
N ALA A 820 -10.25 -47.13 19.30
CA ALA A 820 -9.99 -46.11 18.30
C ALA A 820 -8.50 -45.70 18.24
N GLY A 821 -7.76 -45.80 19.34
CA GLY A 821 -6.29 -45.73 19.33
C GLY A 821 -5.69 -46.81 18.44
N GLU A 822 -6.06 -48.07 18.66
CA GLU A 822 -5.62 -49.21 17.85
C GLU A 822 -6.01 -49.06 16.35
N LEU A 823 -7.21 -48.55 16.05
CA LEU A 823 -7.62 -48.24 14.67
C LEU A 823 -6.81 -47.09 14.03
N ARG A 824 -6.46 -46.04 14.78
CA ARG A 824 -5.57 -44.95 14.30
C ARG A 824 -4.14 -45.46 14.07
N GLU A 825 -3.61 -46.26 14.99
CA GLU A 825 -2.31 -46.92 14.82
C GLU A 825 -2.29 -47.76 13.55
N LEU A 826 -3.37 -48.49 13.26
CA LEU A 826 -3.57 -49.28 12.04
C LEU A 826 -3.98 -48.46 10.80
N GLY A 827 -4.01 -47.13 10.84
CA GLY A 827 -4.21 -46.26 9.67
C GLY A 827 -5.66 -46.12 9.19
N ALA A 828 -6.59 -46.82 9.84
CA ALA A 828 -8.03 -46.63 9.68
C ALA A 828 -8.48 -45.38 10.45
N ALA A 829 -7.90 -44.23 10.08
CA ALA A 829 -8.20 -42.97 10.72
C ALA A 829 -9.67 -42.60 10.53
N MET A 830 -10.28 -42.90 9.37
CA MET A 830 -11.72 -42.70 9.17
C MET A 830 -12.56 -43.57 10.10
N GLU A 831 -12.29 -44.87 10.24
CA GLU A 831 -13.06 -45.75 11.12
C GLU A 831 -12.81 -45.46 12.61
N ALA A 832 -11.60 -45.01 12.96
CA ALA A 832 -11.26 -44.56 14.31
C ALA A 832 -11.89 -43.22 14.66
N ASP A 833 -11.88 -42.27 13.73
CA ASP A 833 -12.48 -40.95 13.85
C ASP A 833 -14.00 -40.99 13.62
N ASP A 834 -14.55 -42.06 13.03
CA ASP A 834 -15.97 -42.38 13.04
C ASP A 834 -16.35 -43.08 14.35
N CYS A 835 -15.50 -43.92 14.95
CA CYS A 835 -15.73 -44.43 16.31
C CYS A 835 -15.67 -43.32 17.38
N LEU A 836 -14.63 -42.48 17.33
CA LEU A 836 -14.49 -41.30 18.21
C LEU A 836 -15.43 -40.17 17.81
N GLY A 837 -15.79 -40.09 16.53
CA GLY A 837 -16.75 -39.14 15.98
C GLY A 837 -18.18 -39.50 16.32
N GLN A 838 -18.54 -40.78 16.39
CA GLN A 838 -19.82 -41.26 16.93
C GLN A 838 -19.85 -41.16 18.46
N LEU A 839 -18.72 -41.38 19.15
CA LEU A 839 -18.61 -41.10 20.60
C LEU A 839 -18.80 -39.61 20.89
N LYS A 840 -18.10 -38.77 20.13
CA LYS A 840 -18.18 -37.31 20.21
C LYS A 840 -19.50 -36.79 19.65
N ALA A 841 -20.15 -37.44 18.69
CA ALA A 841 -21.48 -37.07 18.22
C ALA A 841 -22.56 -37.51 19.20
N ALA A 842 -22.38 -38.59 19.96
CA ALA A 842 -23.25 -38.91 21.10
C ALA A 842 -23.11 -37.84 22.20
N GLN A 843 -21.89 -37.38 22.47
CA GLN A 843 -21.62 -36.28 23.41
C GLN A 843 -22.14 -34.91 22.90
N ASP A 844 -21.80 -34.54 21.67
CA ASP A 844 -22.17 -33.29 21.00
C ASP A 844 -23.66 -33.27 20.62
N THR A 845 -24.35 -34.39 20.39
CA THR A 845 -25.82 -34.37 20.21
C THR A 845 -26.50 -34.11 21.55
N ALA A 846 -26.00 -34.72 22.64
CA ALA A 846 -26.45 -34.40 23.98
C ALA A 846 -26.08 -32.96 24.42
N LEU A 847 -25.01 -32.37 23.89
CA LEU A 847 -24.58 -31.00 24.19
C LEU A 847 -25.17 -29.92 23.25
N ARG A 848 -25.37 -30.21 21.95
CA ARG A 848 -25.98 -29.28 20.96
C ARG A 848 -27.50 -29.25 21.06
N SER A 849 -28.14 -30.35 21.48
CA SER A 849 -29.53 -30.31 21.96
C SER A 849 -29.72 -29.30 23.11
N VAL A 850 -28.63 -29.01 23.83
CA VAL A 850 -28.57 -28.05 24.95
C VAL A 850 -27.99 -26.67 24.54
N ARG A 851 -27.31 -26.52 23.39
CA ARG A 851 -26.52 -25.32 23.05
C ARG A 851 -26.82 -24.67 21.68
N ASP A 852 -26.64 -25.35 20.55
CA ASP A 852 -26.58 -24.72 19.21
C ASP A 852 -27.96 -24.46 18.58
N LYS A 853 -28.92 -24.05 19.42
CA LYS A 853 -29.98 -23.12 19.03
C LYS A 853 -29.46 -21.66 18.91
N ALA A 854 -28.13 -21.44 18.96
CA ALA A 854 -27.48 -20.13 19.10
C ALA A 854 -26.28 -19.91 18.12
N ASP A 855 -26.57 -19.25 16.99
CA ASP A 855 -25.72 -18.25 16.30
C ASP A 855 -24.60 -18.69 15.29
N ILE A 856 -24.33 -17.89 14.22
CA ILE A 856 -23.83 -18.42 12.92
C ILE A 856 -22.72 -17.66 12.10
N PHE A 857 -22.64 -16.32 12.06
CA PHE A 857 -21.93 -15.56 10.98
C PHE A 857 -20.56 -14.94 11.34
N GLU A 858 -19.61 -14.84 10.38
CA GLU A 858 -18.21 -14.39 10.61
C GLU A 858 -17.46 -13.76 9.39
N ASP A 859 -16.37 -13.02 9.70
CA ASP A 859 -15.12 -12.80 8.90
C ASP A 859 -15.12 -11.78 7.72
N GLY A 860 -15.45 -10.52 8.01
CA GLY A 860 -14.94 -9.34 7.26
C GLY A 860 -15.39 -9.13 5.82
N GLY A 861 -16.29 -9.97 5.29
CA GLY A 861 -16.80 -9.86 3.91
C GLY A 861 -15.87 -10.44 2.83
N ALA A 862 -14.62 -10.78 3.17
CA ALA A 862 -13.75 -11.61 2.33
C ALA A 862 -14.24 -13.08 2.24
N VAL A 863 -15.20 -13.44 3.10
CA VAL A 863 -15.76 -14.78 3.26
C VAL A 863 -17.25 -14.66 3.62
N ILE A 864 -18.13 -15.42 2.94
CA ILE A 864 -19.53 -15.60 3.35
C ILE A 864 -19.66 -16.94 4.09
N ARG A 865 -19.79 -16.93 5.42
CA ARG A 865 -20.01 -18.15 6.21
C ARG A 865 -21.50 -18.58 6.21
N LEU A 866 -21.94 -19.22 5.13
CA LEU A 866 -23.14 -20.06 5.14
C LEU A 866 -22.73 -21.50 5.51
N GLY A 867 -22.68 -21.78 6.81
CA GLY A 867 -22.21 -23.07 7.33
C GLY A 867 -20.68 -23.17 7.40
N LYS A 868 -20.07 -23.92 6.47
CA LYS A 868 -18.61 -24.22 6.47
C LYS A 868 -17.85 -23.59 5.29
N HIS A 869 -18.55 -23.21 4.23
CA HIS A 869 -17.92 -22.83 2.97
C HIS A 869 -17.44 -21.38 3.05
N LYS A 870 -16.20 -21.18 2.63
CA LYS A 870 -15.54 -19.88 2.46
C LYS A 870 -15.21 -19.74 0.97
N PHE A 871 -15.48 -18.60 0.35
CA PHE A 871 -15.33 -18.36 -1.09
C PHE A 871 -14.37 -17.18 -1.32
N SER A 872 -13.46 -17.30 -2.30
CA SER A 872 -12.36 -16.36 -2.58
C SER A 872 -12.52 -15.66 -3.94
N VAL A 873 -11.85 -14.52 -4.17
CA VAL A 873 -11.99 -13.68 -5.39
C VAL A 873 -10.61 -13.35 -5.99
N ASN A 874 -10.48 -13.27 -7.33
CA ASN A 874 -9.22 -13.09 -8.08
C ASN A 874 -9.16 -11.71 -8.80
N GLN A 875 -7.95 -11.19 -9.13
CA GLN A 875 -7.72 -9.78 -9.50
C GLN A 875 -6.76 -9.49 -10.69
N ARG A 876 -6.42 -10.44 -11.58
CA ARG A 876 -5.55 -10.20 -12.77
C ARG A 876 -6.35 -9.92 -14.05
N GLU A 877 -5.76 -9.16 -14.98
CA GLU A 877 -6.26 -9.02 -16.37
C GLU A 877 -6.11 -10.32 -17.18
N LEU A 878 -6.94 -10.47 -18.22
CA LEU A 878 -7.14 -11.69 -19.00
C LEU A 878 -6.72 -11.45 -20.47
N ASP A 879 -5.83 -12.29 -21.01
CA ASP A 879 -5.43 -12.27 -22.43
C ASP A 879 -5.41 -13.69 -23.04
N LEU A 880 -5.52 -13.77 -24.36
CA LEU A 880 -5.81 -14.98 -25.14
C LEU A 880 -4.58 -15.44 -25.94
N THR A 881 -4.20 -16.71 -25.80
CA THR A 881 -2.97 -17.28 -26.39
C THR A 881 -3.20 -18.65 -27.03
N LEU A 882 -2.34 -19.05 -27.98
CA LEU A 882 -2.35 -20.37 -28.62
C LEU A 882 -1.17 -21.22 -28.11
N ILE A 883 -1.45 -22.41 -27.59
CA ILE A 883 -0.44 -23.32 -27.02
C ILE A 883 -0.54 -24.69 -27.71
N PRO A 884 0.50 -25.16 -28.42
CA PRO A 884 0.53 -26.52 -28.94
C PRO A 884 0.78 -27.52 -27.78
N ARG A 885 -0.05 -28.56 -27.69
CA ARG A 885 0.06 -29.61 -26.67
C ARG A 885 -0.56 -30.90 -27.18
N GLU A 886 0.18 -32.02 -27.07
CA GLU A 886 -0.31 -33.39 -27.32
C GLU A 886 -1.19 -33.48 -28.58
N ASP A 887 -0.58 -33.16 -29.73
CA ASP A 887 -1.17 -33.19 -31.08
C ASP A 887 -2.24 -32.15 -31.42
N HIS A 888 -2.56 -31.21 -30.52
CA HIS A 888 -3.58 -30.17 -30.74
C HIS A 888 -3.10 -28.75 -30.39
N VAL A 889 -3.78 -27.74 -30.94
CA VAL A 889 -3.61 -26.34 -30.50
C VAL A 889 -4.71 -26.00 -29.50
N LEU A 890 -4.32 -25.54 -28.32
CA LEU A 890 -5.20 -25.07 -27.27
C LEU A 890 -5.26 -23.54 -27.24
N LEU A 891 -6.46 -22.99 -27.17
CA LEU A 891 -6.72 -21.61 -26.79
C LEU A 891 -6.64 -21.50 -25.27
N HIS A 892 -5.79 -20.64 -24.73
CA HIS A 892 -5.62 -20.42 -23.30
C HIS A 892 -5.88 -18.96 -22.92
N LEU A 893 -6.74 -18.75 -21.92
CA LEU A 893 -7.01 -17.45 -21.31
C LEU A 893 -6.19 -17.29 -20.02
N THR A 894 -5.21 -16.38 -20.06
CA THR A 894 -4.26 -16.15 -18.97
C THR A 894 -4.97 -15.75 -17.67
N GLY A 895 -4.46 -16.22 -16.52
CA GLY A 895 -5.08 -15.97 -15.22
C GLY A 895 -6.26 -16.89 -14.87
N THR A 896 -6.65 -17.80 -15.76
CA THR A 896 -7.67 -18.83 -15.52
C THR A 896 -7.11 -20.25 -15.76
N GLN A 897 -7.92 -21.28 -15.46
CA GLN A 897 -7.64 -22.66 -15.90
C GLN A 897 -8.34 -22.98 -17.24
N TYR A 898 -8.75 -21.98 -18.01
CA TYR A 898 -9.43 -22.17 -19.29
C TYR A 898 -8.43 -22.64 -20.36
N TYR A 899 -8.72 -23.81 -20.91
CA TYR A 899 -8.09 -24.35 -22.10
C TYR A 899 -9.21 -24.87 -23.00
N GLU A 900 -9.32 -24.34 -24.21
CA GLU A 900 -10.25 -24.83 -25.22
C GLU A 900 -9.47 -25.41 -26.40
N ARG A 901 -9.89 -26.57 -26.90
CA ARG A 901 -9.29 -27.20 -28.06
C ARG A 901 -9.81 -26.53 -29.33
N LEU A 902 -8.90 -26.02 -30.15
CA LEU A 902 -9.23 -25.46 -31.45
C LEU A 902 -9.24 -26.55 -32.52
N GLU A 903 -10.33 -26.62 -33.27
CA GLU A 903 -10.46 -27.48 -34.45
C GLU A 903 -10.49 -26.60 -35.71
N GLU A 904 -9.38 -25.91 -35.98
CA GLU A 904 -9.19 -25.05 -37.16
C GLU A 904 -8.39 -25.82 -38.23
N PRO A 905 -9.02 -26.28 -39.33
CA PRO A 905 -8.38 -27.18 -40.30
C PRO A 905 -7.13 -26.60 -41.01
N GLU A 906 -6.93 -25.29 -40.91
CA GLU A 906 -5.76 -24.59 -41.46
C GLU A 906 -4.53 -24.71 -40.56
N LEU A 907 -4.71 -24.73 -39.22
CA LEU A 907 -3.61 -24.96 -38.27
C LEU A 907 -3.14 -26.42 -38.31
N ASP A 908 -4.05 -27.38 -38.44
CA ASP A 908 -3.73 -28.82 -38.51
C ASP A 908 -2.90 -29.17 -39.75
N ARG A 909 -3.16 -28.52 -40.90
CA ARG A 909 -2.35 -28.67 -42.12
C ARG A 909 -0.89 -28.21 -41.94
N LEU A 910 -0.64 -27.33 -40.97
CA LEU A 910 0.66 -26.72 -40.70
C LEU A 910 1.36 -27.32 -39.47
N ARG A 911 0.87 -28.47 -38.97
CA ARG A 911 1.41 -29.19 -37.81
C ARG A 911 2.91 -29.47 -37.87
N GLY A 912 3.46 -29.71 -39.06
CA GLY A 912 4.90 -29.92 -39.27
C GLY A 912 5.80 -28.72 -38.91
N TYR A 913 5.22 -27.52 -38.76
CA TYR A 913 5.96 -26.29 -38.48
C TYR A 913 5.75 -25.77 -37.05
N TRP A 914 4.94 -26.42 -36.22
CA TRP A 914 4.53 -25.88 -34.91
C TRP A 914 5.69 -25.66 -33.93
N ASN A 915 6.72 -26.51 -34.01
CA ASN A 915 7.91 -26.49 -33.13
C ASN A 915 9.04 -25.58 -33.67
N MET A 916 8.92 -25.04 -34.88
CA MET A 916 9.92 -24.14 -35.45
C MET A 916 9.81 -22.74 -34.84
N SER A 917 10.83 -22.37 -34.07
CA SER A 917 10.94 -21.04 -33.45
C SER A 917 11.33 -19.95 -34.47
N GLN A 918 12.11 -20.30 -35.49
CA GLN A 918 12.71 -19.36 -36.45
C GLN A 918 12.71 -19.96 -37.87
N PRO A 919 12.74 -19.13 -38.94
CA PRO A 919 12.76 -19.61 -40.33
C PRO A 919 14.14 -20.14 -40.78
N SER A 920 15.22 -19.76 -40.10
CA SER A 920 16.62 -20.13 -40.41
C SER A 920 17.06 -21.49 -39.88
N GLU A 921 16.22 -22.16 -39.08
CA GLU A 921 16.55 -23.43 -38.42
C GLU A 921 15.38 -24.42 -38.50
N SER A 922 15.69 -25.70 -38.69
CA SER A 922 14.76 -26.82 -38.50
C SER A 922 15.55 -28.05 -38.05
N ASP A 923 14.89 -29.12 -37.61
CA ASP A 923 15.53 -30.40 -37.22
C ASP A 923 16.52 -30.95 -38.26
N ARG A 924 16.39 -30.51 -39.53
CA ARG A 924 17.25 -30.93 -40.66
C ARG A 924 18.23 -29.86 -41.14
N VAL A 925 18.07 -28.60 -40.75
CA VAL A 925 18.86 -27.45 -41.25
C VAL A 925 19.34 -26.60 -40.09
N TYR A 926 20.66 -26.53 -39.91
CA TYR A 926 21.29 -25.65 -38.93
C TYR A 926 21.39 -24.21 -39.46
N ARG A 927 21.27 -23.20 -38.59
CA ARG A 927 21.35 -21.77 -38.94
C ARG A 927 22.60 -21.42 -39.76
N ALA A 928 23.77 -21.95 -39.40
CA ALA A 928 24.99 -21.65 -40.14
C ALA A 928 25.03 -22.31 -41.53
N GLU A 929 24.40 -23.47 -41.73
CA GLU A 929 24.25 -24.07 -43.07
C GLU A 929 23.35 -23.23 -43.96
N TYR A 930 22.23 -22.73 -43.41
CA TYR A 930 21.33 -21.84 -44.14
C TYR A 930 22.01 -20.52 -44.52
N LEU A 931 22.72 -19.90 -43.57
CA LEU A 931 23.55 -18.71 -43.81
C LEU A 931 24.62 -18.97 -44.88
N SER A 932 25.27 -20.14 -44.84
CA SER A 932 26.27 -20.55 -45.84
C SER A 932 25.68 -20.67 -47.24
N ALA A 933 24.50 -21.27 -47.39
CA ALA A 933 23.84 -21.36 -48.69
C ALA A 933 23.45 -19.97 -49.24
N LEU A 934 22.97 -19.05 -48.40
CA LEU A 934 22.70 -17.68 -48.82
C LEU A 934 23.96 -16.94 -49.31
N VAL A 935 25.11 -17.15 -48.64
CA VAL A 935 26.41 -16.58 -49.05
C VAL A 935 26.91 -17.23 -50.34
N ILE A 936 26.80 -18.56 -50.48
CA ILE A 936 27.14 -19.30 -51.69
C ILE A 936 26.27 -18.87 -52.88
N GLU A 937 24.98 -18.59 -52.66
CA GLU A 937 24.06 -18.09 -53.68
C GLU A 937 24.47 -16.68 -54.17
N GLU A 938 24.88 -15.81 -53.25
CA GLU A 938 25.40 -14.47 -53.58
C GLU A 938 26.73 -14.55 -54.37
N PHE A 939 27.61 -15.48 -53.99
CA PHE A 939 28.84 -15.76 -54.74
C PHE A 939 28.55 -16.39 -56.12
N ARG A 940 27.44 -17.14 -56.30
CA ARG A 940 27.01 -17.66 -57.62
C ARG A 940 26.46 -16.56 -58.53
N LYS A 941 25.89 -15.47 -57.97
CA LYS A 941 25.35 -14.32 -58.73
C LYS A 941 26.43 -13.33 -59.16
N THR A 942 27.54 -13.25 -58.42
CA THR A 942 28.57 -12.23 -58.62
C THR A 942 29.77 -12.81 -59.36
N GLY A 943 30.17 -12.19 -60.47
CA GLY A 943 31.29 -12.68 -61.30
C GLY A 943 32.67 -12.57 -60.65
N ASP A 944 32.86 -11.58 -59.77
CA ASP A 944 34.04 -11.42 -58.91
C ASP A 944 33.67 -11.66 -57.44
N LEU A 945 34.52 -12.38 -56.70
CA LEU A 945 34.29 -12.63 -55.27
C LEU A 945 34.58 -11.36 -54.44
N PRO A 946 33.69 -10.97 -53.50
CA PRO A 946 33.88 -9.77 -52.68
C PRO A 946 34.86 -9.97 -51.51
N VAL A 947 35.39 -11.19 -51.33
CA VAL A 947 36.23 -11.61 -50.19
C VAL A 947 37.12 -12.80 -50.60
N ASN A 948 38.31 -12.90 -50.02
CA ASN A 948 39.15 -14.08 -50.18
C ASN A 948 38.61 -15.29 -49.39
N VAL A 949 37.98 -16.25 -50.06
CA VAL A 949 37.38 -17.45 -49.42
C VAL A 949 38.41 -18.38 -48.76
N ALA A 950 39.70 -18.24 -49.08
CA ALA A 950 40.78 -18.98 -48.41
C ALA A 950 41.29 -18.30 -47.11
N ASP A 951 40.89 -17.06 -46.83
CA ASP A 951 41.19 -16.36 -45.59
C ASP A 951 39.96 -16.42 -44.67
N LEU A 952 40.04 -17.25 -43.63
CA LEU A 952 38.93 -17.50 -42.70
C LEU A 952 38.54 -16.26 -41.89
N ASP A 953 39.50 -15.38 -41.56
CA ASP A 953 39.22 -14.17 -40.79
C ASP A 953 38.53 -13.12 -41.67
N GLU A 954 39.01 -12.94 -42.91
CA GLU A 954 38.37 -12.07 -43.91
C GLU A 954 36.94 -12.57 -44.24
N LEU A 955 36.78 -13.88 -44.45
CA LEU A 955 35.51 -14.53 -44.73
C LEU A 955 34.52 -14.41 -43.57
N THR A 956 34.95 -14.69 -42.33
CA THR A 956 34.11 -14.51 -41.12
C THR A 956 33.68 -13.05 -40.99
N GLY A 957 34.58 -12.09 -41.23
CA GLY A 957 34.28 -10.66 -41.23
C GLY A 957 33.26 -10.24 -42.29
N TYR A 958 33.30 -10.84 -43.49
CA TYR A 958 32.30 -10.66 -44.54
C TYR A 958 30.93 -11.26 -44.13
N ILE A 959 30.91 -12.51 -43.68
CA ILE A 959 29.67 -13.22 -43.30
C ILE A 959 28.98 -12.53 -42.12
N ARG A 960 29.72 -12.02 -41.13
CA ARG A 960 29.17 -11.21 -40.03
C ARG A 960 28.43 -9.97 -40.52
N LYS A 961 28.97 -9.27 -41.51
CA LYS A 961 28.32 -8.10 -42.15
C LYS A 961 27.08 -8.53 -42.95
N PHE A 962 27.15 -9.67 -43.64
CA PHE A 962 26.03 -10.24 -44.40
C PHE A 962 24.87 -10.71 -43.51
N ALA A 963 25.15 -11.25 -42.31
CA ALA A 963 24.16 -11.68 -41.34
C ALA A 963 23.50 -10.51 -40.58
N SER A 964 24.24 -9.42 -40.34
CA SER A 964 23.77 -8.28 -39.52
C SER A 964 22.40 -7.66 -39.88
N PRO A 965 22.02 -7.44 -41.16
CA PRO A 965 20.68 -6.93 -41.49
C PRO A 965 19.55 -7.97 -41.30
N ARG A 966 19.87 -9.25 -41.10
CA ARG A 966 18.93 -10.38 -41.05
C ARG A 966 18.52 -10.74 -39.61
N TYR A 967 18.20 -9.73 -38.78
CA TYR A 967 17.90 -9.93 -37.35
C TYR A 967 16.74 -10.90 -37.06
N ARG A 968 15.80 -11.07 -38.01
CA ARG A 968 14.67 -12.03 -37.90
C ARG A 968 15.07 -13.49 -38.08
N GLU A 969 16.31 -13.75 -38.50
CA GLU A 969 16.87 -15.09 -38.71
C GLU A 969 17.76 -15.55 -37.52
N GLY A 970 17.82 -14.77 -36.43
CA GLY A 970 18.36 -15.20 -35.13
C GLY A 970 19.83 -15.64 -35.10
N TYR A 971 20.68 -15.02 -35.92
CA TYR A 971 22.12 -15.30 -35.94
C TYR A 971 22.86 -14.70 -34.74
N GLU A 972 23.34 -15.56 -33.85
CA GLU A 972 24.31 -15.21 -32.80
C GLU A 972 25.70 -14.92 -33.40
N LYS A 973 26.22 -13.72 -33.10
CA LYS A 973 27.56 -13.24 -33.52
C LYS A 973 28.65 -13.96 -32.72
N GLY A 974 29.69 -14.43 -33.41
CA GLY A 974 30.79 -15.22 -32.87
C GLY A 974 30.58 -16.75 -32.98
N ILE A 975 29.40 -17.19 -33.43
CA ILE A 975 29.04 -18.61 -33.56
C ILE A 975 28.64 -18.90 -35.01
N HIS A 976 27.51 -18.38 -35.48
CA HIS A 976 26.98 -18.75 -36.81
C HIS A 976 27.78 -18.16 -37.97
N ASP A 977 28.43 -17.01 -37.76
CA ASP A 977 29.34 -16.39 -38.73
C ASP A 977 30.67 -17.16 -38.85
N HIS A 978 31.17 -17.73 -37.75
CA HIS A 978 32.34 -18.61 -37.74
C HIS A 978 32.04 -19.96 -38.40
N ASP A 979 30.97 -20.63 -37.95
CA ASP A 979 30.53 -21.91 -38.49
C ASP A 979 30.22 -21.83 -39.99
N ALA A 980 29.58 -20.73 -40.42
CA ALA A 980 29.30 -20.51 -41.84
C ALA A 980 30.58 -20.22 -42.65
N ALA A 981 31.60 -19.56 -42.07
CA ALA A 981 32.88 -19.38 -42.74
C ALA A 981 33.58 -20.73 -43.00
N LEU A 982 33.55 -21.65 -42.02
CA LEU A 982 34.07 -23.01 -42.17
C LEU A 982 33.32 -23.75 -43.30
N ILE A 983 31.99 -23.76 -43.28
CA ILE A 983 31.17 -24.40 -44.31
C ILE A 983 31.42 -23.80 -45.71
N VAL A 984 31.42 -22.47 -45.85
CA VAL A 984 31.66 -21.80 -47.14
C VAL A 984 33.08 -22.04 -47.65
N SER A 985 34.09 -21.99 -46.79
CA SER A 985 35.49 -22.23 -47.18
C SER A 985 35.73 -23.65 -47.72
N THR A 986 35.01 -24.65 -47.19
CA THR A 986 35.06 -26.04 -47.68
C THR A 986 34.21 -26.26 -48.93
N LEU A 987 32.95 -25.80 -48.94
CA LEU A 987 32.02 -26.10 -50.02
C LEU A 987 32.24 -25.26 -51.28
N TRP A 988 32.70 -24.01 -51.16
CA TRP A 988 32.85 -23.13 -52.35
C TRP A 988 33.86 -23.68 -53.38
N PRO A 989 35.09 -24.11 -53.00
CA PRO A 989 35.99 -24.79 -53.93
C PRO A 989 35.43 -26.11 -54.47
N ALA A 990 34.68 -26.85 -53.65
CA ALA A 990 34.04 -28.09 -54.08
C ALA A 990 32.97 -27.87 -55.16
N ILE A 991 32.11 -26.86 -55.00
CA ILE A 991 31.08 -26.45 -55.98
C ILE A 991 31.70 -26.15 -57.34
N GLN A 992 32.81 -25.40 -57.37
CA GLN A 992 33.51 -25.04 -58.60
C GLN A 992 34.09 -26.27 -59.31
N ASN A 993 34.64 -27.25 -58.56
CA ASN A 993 35.24 -28.46 -59.12
C ASN A 993 34.21 -29.56 -59.51
N ALA A 994 33.10 -29.67 -58.78
CA ALA A 994 32.08 -30.70 -59.00
C ALA A 994 31.35 -30.57 -60.34
N GLY A 995 31.21 -29.34 -60.86
CA GLY A 995 30.49 -29.09 -62.11
C GLY A 995 29.02 -29.51 -62.02
N LEU A 996 28.60 -30.48 -62.84
CA LEU A 996 27.23 -31.02 -62.84
C LEU A 996 27.04 -32.19 -61.86
N LEU A 997 28.09 -32.67 -61.17
CA LEU A 997 27.94 -33.67 -60.11
C LEU A 997 27.32 -33.12 -58.81
N ARG A 998 27.04 -31.81 -58.74
CA ARG A 998 26.29 -31.16 -57.64
C ARG A 998 24.79 -31.47 -57.63
N PHE A 999 24.22 -32.00 -58.72
CA PHE A 999 22.84 -32.47 -58.77
C PHE A 999 22.78 -33.91 -58.24
N SER A 1000 21.76 -34.34 -57.49
CA SER A 1000 21.82 -35.67 -56.86
C SER A 1000 21.92 -36.84 -57.85
N PRO A 1001 22.49 -38.00 -57.43
CA PRO A 1001 22.46 -39.24 -58.19
C PRO A 1001 21.07 -39.61 -58.73
N ARG A 1002 19.99 -39.25 -58.01
CA ARG A 1002 18.60 -39.48 -58.45
C ARG A 1002 18.22 -38.56 -59.61
N ALA A 1003 18.53 -37.25 -59.51
CA ALA A 1003 18.24 -36.28 -60.56
C ALA A 1003 19.02 -36.60 -61.85
N ARG A 1004 20.31 -36.94 -61.73
CA ARG A 1004 21.14 -37.38 -62.86
C ARG A 1004 20.59 -38.66 -63.49
N ALA A 1005 20.20 -39.65 -62.68
CA ALA A 1005 19.64 -40.91 -63.16
C ALA A 1005 18.30 -40.73 -63.91
N LEU A 1006 17.38 -39.93 -63.39
CA LEU A 1006 16.11 -39.63 -64.06
C LEU A 1006 16.36 -38.96 -65.43
N ALA A 1007 17.22 -37.94 -65.46
CA ALA A 1007 17.59 -37.25 -66.69
C ALA A 1007 18.24 -38.17 -67.73
N MET A 1008 19.14 -39.06 -67.31
CA MET A 1008 19.80 -40.03 -68.19
C MET A 1008 18.83 -41.09 -68.75
N LEU A 1009 17.87 -41.56 -67.95
CA LEU A 1009 16.81 -42.48 -68.42
C LEU A 1009 15.91 -41.80 -69.48
N PHE A 1010 15.46 -40.58 -69.20
CA PHE A 1010 14.63 -39.79 -70.12
C PHE A 1010 15.39 -39.49 -71.42
N TRP A 1011 16.66 -39.06 -71.32
CA TRP A 1011 17.51 -38.82 -72.48
C TRP A 1011 17.76 -40.09 -73.29
N ALA A 1012 17.93 -41.26 -72.65
CA ALA A 1012 18.06 -42.53 -73.36
C ALA A 1012 16.83 -42.83 -74.24
N GLY A 1013 15.62 -42.66 -73.70
CA GLY A 1013 14.38 -42.81 -74.47
C GLY A 1013 14.23 -41.78 -75.60
N LEU A 1014 14.53 -40.50 -75.31
CA LEU A 1014 14.41 -39.42 -76.30
C LEU A 1014 15.46 -39.51 -77.41
N SER A 1015 16.67 -40.00 -77.10
CA SER A 1015 17.76 -40.13 -78.08
C SER A 1015 17.48 -41.16 -79.18
N GLN A 1016 16.66 -42.18 -78.89
CA GLN A 1016 16.16 -43.14 -79.87
C GLN A 1016 15.13 -42.49 -80.84
N GLN A 1017 14.45 -41.42 -80.41
CA GLN A 1017 13.57 -40.61 -81.26
C GLN A 1017 14.38 -39.54 -81.99
N GLN A 1018 15.08 -39.97 -83.05
CA GLN A 1018 16.20 -39.26 -83.69
C GLN A 1018 15.96 -37.77 -84.01
N SER A 1019 14.74 -37.35 -84.36
CA SER A 1019 14.39 -35.96 -84.62
C SER A 1019 14.20 -35.10 -83.36
N ALA A 1020 13.58 -35.66 -82.31
CA ALA A 1020 13.27 -34.93 -81.07
C ALA A 1020 14.53 -34.68 -80.24
N GLY A 1021 15.35 -35.72 -80.04
CA GLY A 1021 16.63 -35.60 -79.33
C GLY A 1021 17.58 -34.58 -79.97
N GLN A 1022 17.69 -34.58 -81.31
CA GLN A 1022 18.55 -33.64 -82.03
C GLN A 1022 18.07 -32.18 -81.90
N GLN A 1023 16.76 -31.94 -81.93
CA GLN A 1023 16.18 -30.60 -81.72
C GLN A 1023 16.46 -30.09 -80.30
N LEU A 1024 16.23 -30.90 -79.26
CA LEU A 1024 16.50 -30.52 -77.88
C LEU A 1024 17.98 -30.22 -77.66
N ARG A 1025 18.89 -31.10 -78.11
CA ARG A 1025 20.35 -30.88 -77.98
C ARG A 1025 20.80 -29.57 -78.64
N SER A 1026 20.32 -29.28 -79.85
CA SER A 1026 20.66 -28.06 -80.58
C SER A 1026 20.23 -26.80 -79.81
N ARG A 1027 19.03 -26.80 -79.24
CA ARG A 1027 18.51 -25.68 -78.43
C ARG A 1027 19.31 -25.50 -77.13
N CYS A 1028 19.59 -26.57 -76.40
CA CYS A 1028 20.41 -26.52 -75.17
C CYS A 1028 21.84 -26.04 -75.46
N LEU A 1029 22.48 -26.51 -76.54
CA LEU A 1029 23.82 -26.08 -76.93
C LEU A 1029 23.87 -24.60 -77.32
N SER A 1030 22.83 -24.10 -78.01
CA SER A 1030 22.66 -22.66 -78.27
C SER A 1030 22.52 -21.85 -76.96
N ALA A 1031 21.79 -22.38 -75.98
CA ALA A 1031 21.62 -21.77 -74.67
C ALA A 1031 22.92 -21.75 -73.84
N GLY A 1032 23.74 -22.82 -73.91
CA GLY A 1032 25.07 -22.86 -73.29
C GLY A 1032 26.05 -21.86 -73.91
N ILE A 1033 26.00 -21.66 -75.23
CA ILE A 1033 26.79 -20.62 -75.91
C ILE A 1033 26.32 -19.22 -75.48
N LEU A 1034 25.00 -18.99 -75.39
CA LEU A 1034 24.43 -17.72 -74.95
C LEU A 1034 24.85 -17.38 -73.51
N SER A 1035 24.75 -18.35 -72.60
CA SER A 1035 25.20 -18.23 -71.21
C SER A 1035 26.70 -17.89 -71.14
N ARG A 1036 27.56 -18.63 -71.83
CA ARG A 1036 29.03 -18.40 -71.82
C ARG A 1036 29.47 -17.09 -72.49
N MET A 1037 28.81 -16.66 -73.58
CA MET A 1037 29.23 -15.47 -74.34
C MET A 1037 28.56 -14.17 -73.90
N MET A 1038 27.31 -14.24 -73.45
CA MET A 1038 26.47 -13.06 -73.16
C MET A 1038 26.03 -12.99 -71.70
N GLN A 1039 26.45 -13.92 -70.84
CA GLN A 1039 26.10 -13.98 -69.41
C GLN A 1039 24.58 -13.98 -69.17
N SER A 1040 23.81 -14.63 -70.05
CA SER A 1040 22.36 -14.72 -70.00
C SER A 1040 21.90 -16.18 -69.97
N ASP A 1041 21.27 -16.56 -68.85
CA ASP A 1041 20.71 -17.91 -68.62
C ASP A 1041 19.23 -18.02 -69.01
N GLU A 1042 18.58 -16.94 -69.49
CA GLU A 1042 17.13 -16.91 -69.82
C GLU A 1042 16.68 -18.06 -70.73
N LEU A 1043 17.49 -18.43 -71.72
CA LEU A 1043 17.18 -19.53 -72.64
C LEU A 1043 17.36 -20.91 -71.96
N LEU A 1044 18.29 -21.04 -70.99
CA LEU A 1044 18.42 -22.26 -70.18
C LEU A 1044 17.21 -22.41 -69.25
N GLU A 1045 16.76 -21.32 -68.62
CA GLU A 1045 15.57 -21.31 -67.76
C GLU A 1045 14.29 -21.62 -68.54
N SER A 1046 14.10 -21.01 -69.71
CA SER A 1046 12.96 -21.29 -70.60
C SER A 1046 12.94 -22.76 -71.07
N LEU A 1047 14.10 -23.33 -71.41
CA LEU A 1047 14.22 -24.76 -71.74
C LEU A 1047 13.94 -25.67 -70.54
N GLN A 1048 14.36 -25.26 -69.34
CA GLN A 1048 14.06 -26.00 -68.11
C GLN A 1048 12.55 -26.04 -67.86
N GLN A 1049 11.85 -24.90 -67.95
CA GLN A 1049 10.40 -24.81 -67.78
C GLN A 1049 9.62 -25.62 -68.83
N GLU A 1050 10.12 -25.74 -70.07
CA GLU A 1050 9.53 -26.58 -71.11
C GLU A 1050 9.72 -28.09 -70.84
N LEU A 1051 10.87 -28.47 -70.26
CA LEU A 1051 11.27 -29.87 -70.09
C LEU A 1051 10.75 -30.49 -68.79
N GLU A 1052 10.57 -29.69 -67.74
CA GLU A 1052 10.03 -30.12 -66.44
C GLU A 1052 8.69 -30.88 -66.53
N PRO A 1053 7.64 -30.38 -67.22
CA PRO A 1053 6.38 -31.14 -67.36
C PRO A 1053 6.53 -32.40 -68.23
N GLN A 1054 7.48 -32.45 -69.17
CA GLN A 1054 7.75 -33.64 -69.98
C GLN A 1054 8.40 -34.75 -69.14
N LEU A 1055 9.33 -34.37 -68.25
CA LEU A 1055 9.93 -35.27 -67.28
C LEU A 1055 8.92 -35.75 -66.23
N ALA A 1056 8.01 -34.88 -65.77
CA ALA A 1056 6.93 -35.26 -64.87
C ALA A 1056 6.03 -36.34 -65.51
N ASN A 1057 5.54 -36.09 -66.74
CA ASN A 1057 4.72 -37.05 -67.48
C ASN A 1057 5.47 -38.37 -67.71
N PHE A 1058 6.76 -38.35 -68.03
CA PHE A 1058 7.57 -39.57 -68.19
C PHE A 1058 7.67 -40.39 -66.89
N VAL A 1059 7.81 -39.75 -65.72
CA VAL A 1059 7.82 -40.45 -64.42
C VAL A 1059 6.47 -41.13 -64.16
N GLU A 1060 5.35 -40.45 -64.46
CA GLU A 1060 4.00 -40.99 -64.29
C GLU A 1060 3.69 -42.13 -65.29
N GLU A 1061 3.91 -41.91 -66.58
CA GLU A 1061 3.66 -42.88 -67.65
C GLU A 1061 4.46 -44.18 -67.47
N GLN A 1062 5.74 -44.05 -67.07
CA GLN A 1062 6.63 -45.19 -66.89
C GLN A 1062 6.56 -45.80 -65.48
N GLN A 1063 5.75 -45.24 -64.57
CA GLN A 1063 5.61 -45.66 -63.16
C GLN A 1063 6.96 -45.75 -62.42
N LEU A 1064 7.84 -44.76 -62.62
CA LEU A 1064 9.20 -44.75 -62.08
C LEU A 1064 9.21 -44.37 -60.59
N SER A 1065 9.26 -45.36 -59.71
CA SER A 1065 9.47 -45.19 -58.26
C SER A 1065 10.91 -44.78 -57.92
N LEU A 1066 11.30 -43.56 -58.34
CA LEU A 1066 12.59 -42.92 -58.08
C LEU A 1066 12.58 -42.02 -56.84
N ALA A 1067 11.40 -41.57 -56.40
CA ALA A 1067 11.20 -40.81 -55.18
C ALA A 1067 11.08 -41.73 -53.94
N GLY A 1068 11.54 -41.25 -52.79
CA GLY A 1068 11.21 -41.88 -51.50
C GLY A 1068 9.78 -41.54 -51.06
N PRO A 1069 9.28 -42.14 -49.96
CA PRO A 1069 8.02 -41.73 -49.36
C PRO A 1069 8.13 -40.31 -48.79
N GLY A 1070 7.63 -39.31 -49.51
CA GLY A 1070 7.73 -37.89 -49.13
C GLY A 1070 7.52 -36.96 -50.32
N SER A 1071 7.57 -35.64 -50.07
CA SER A 1071 7.35 -34.57 -51.06
C SER A 1071 8.46 -34.41 -52.12
N ASP A 1072 9.46 -35.29 -52.14
CA ASP A 1072 10.66 -35.24 -52.99
C ASP A 1072 10.37 -35.18 -54.50
N GLY A 1073 9.20 -35.68 -54.95
CA GLY A 1073 8.92 -35.91 -56.37
C GLY A 1073 9.05 -34.67 -57.27
N ARG A 1074 8.56 -33.50 -56.83
CA ARG A 1074 8.65 -32.26 -57.63
C ARG A 1074 10.07 -31.70 -57.68
N SER A 1075 10.75 -31.62 -56.53
CA SER A 1075 12.14 -31.15 -56.44
C SER A 1075 13.09 -32.03 -57.28
N LEU A 1076 12.84 -33.34 -57.30
CA LEU A 1076 13.58 -34.30 -58.13
C LEU A 1076 13.39 -34.05 -59.63
N VAL A 1077 12.14 -33.86 -60.09
CA VAL A 1077 11.84 -33.59 -61.50
C VAL A 1077 12.44 -32.24 -61.95
N HIS A 1078 12.30 -31.19 -61.14
CA HIS A 1078 12.90 -29.88 -61.38
C HIS A 1078 14.43 -29.96 -61.48
N SER A 1079 15.07 -30.65 -60.52
CA SER A 1079 16.54 -30.85 -60.52
C SER A 1079 17.02 -31.71 -61.70
N ALA A 1080 16.25 -32.71 -62.12
CA ALA A 1080 16.54 -33.52 -63.30
C ALA A 1080 16.42 -32.71 -64.61
N ALA A 1081 15.39 -31.86 -64.73
CA ALA A 1081 15.21 -30.95 -65.87
C ALA A 1081 16.38 -29.96 -65.96
N GLN A 1082 16.75 -29.34 -64.84
CA GLN A 1082 17.87 -28.40 -64.77
C GLN A 1082 19.21 -29.06 -65.10
N TYR A 1083 19.47 -30.26 -64.55
CA TYR A 1083 20.67 -31.03 -64.89
C TYR A 1083 20.71 -31.38 -66.38
N LEU A 1084 19.59 -31.88 -66.95
CA LEU A 1084 19.55 -32.31 -68.33
C LEU A 1084 19.78 -31.14 -69.30
N VAL A 1085 19.13 -30.00 -69.10
CA VAL A 1085 19.34 -28.80 -69.94
C VAL A 1085 20.80 -28.35 -69.87
N ARG A 1086 21.41 -28.29 -68.67
CA ARG A 1086 22.82 -27.91 -68.50
C ARG A 1086 23.78 -28.95 -69.12
N GLN A 1087 23.53 -30.25 -68.98
CA GLN A 1087 24.35 -31.32 -69.57
C GLN A 1087 24.25 -31.38 -71.10
N LEU A 1088 23.10 -31.01 -71.68
CA LEU A 1088 22.93 -30.88 -73.14
C LEU A 1088 23.49 -29.55 -73.69
N ALA A 1089 23.74 -28.56 -72.83
CA ALA A 1089 24.36 -27.28 -73.15
C ALA A 1089 25.90 -27.34 -73.22
N GLU A 1090 26.50 -28.40 -72.71
CA GLU A 1090 27.94 -28.65 -72.84
C GLU A 1090 28.34 -29.11 -74.25
N GLU A 1091 29.62 -28.96 -74.59
CA GLU A 1091 30.18 -29.46 -75.86
C GLU A 1091 30.40 -30.98 -75.83
N SER A 1092 30.55 -31.57 -74.64
CA SER A 1092 30.68 -33.02 -74.47
C SER A 1092 29.33 -33.74 -74.61
N GLU A 1093 29.30 -34.82 -75.38
CA GLU A 1093 28.17 -35.76 -75.42
C GLU A 1093 28.15 -36.74 -74.23
N ALA A 1094 29.24 -36.84 -73.47
CA ALA A 1094 29.35 -37.75 -72.33
C ALA A 1094 28.76 -37.13 -71.06
N PHE A 1095 27.95 -37.93 -70.35
CA PHE A 1095 27.36 -37.59 -69.06
C PHE A 1095 28.36 -37.93 -67.95
N ASP A 1096 28.74 -36.92 -67.16
CA ASP A 1096 29.65 -37.13 -66.03
C ASP A 1096 28.94 -37.92 -64.91
N ILE A 1097 29.56 -39.02 -64.49
CA ILE A 1097 29.14 -39.88 -63.37
C ILE A 1097 30.22 -39.89 -62.27
N THR A 1098 29.82 -40.19 -61.04
CA THR A 1098 30.79 -40.34 -59.93
C THR A 1098 31.66 -41.58 -60.10
N ARG A 1099 32.89 -41.50 -59.57
CA ARG A 1099 33.76 -42.68 -59.40
C ARG A 1099 33.05 -43.80 -58.64
N TYR A 1100 32.35 -43.47 -57.56
CA TYR A 1100 31.59 -44.43 -56.75
C TYR A 1100 30.56 -45.22 -57.58
N ALA A 1101 29.76 -44.56 -58.41
CA ALA A 1101 28.79 -45.24 -59.26
C ALA A 1101 29.45 -46.07 -60.37
N GLY A 1102 30.54 -45.59 -60.97
CA GLY A 1102 31.31 -46.32 -61.98
C GLY A 1102 31.96 -47.60 -61.42
N ASP A 1103 32.54 -47.52 -60.23
CA ASP A 1103 33.16 -48.64 -59.52
C ASP A 1103 32.09 -49.66 -59.08
N LEU A 1104 30.94 -49.21 -58.56
CA LEU A 1104 29.80 -50.07 -58.23
C LEU A 1104 29.27 -50.82 -59.46
N ALA A 1105 29.05 -50.13 -60.57
CA ALA A 1105 28.55 -50.74 -61.81
C ALA A 1105 29.54 -51.77 -62.38
N THR A 1106 30.83 -51.43 -62.41
CA THR A 1106 31.89 -52.33 -62.89
C THR A 1106 32.04 -53.55 -61.99
N GLY A 1107 32.19 -53.35 -60.68
CA GLY A 1107 32.36 -54.42 -59.70
C GLY A 1107 31.17 -55.38 -59.62
N PHE A 1108 29.94 -54.85 -59.76
CA PHE A 1108 28.73 -55.68 -59.87
C PHE A 1108 28.77 -56.57 -61.13
N VAL A 1109 29.11 -56.02 -62.29
CA VAL A 1109 29.21 -56.78 -63.56
C VAL A 1109 30.31 -57.83 -63.49
N GLU A 1110 31.47 -57.51 -62.93
CA GLU A 1110 32.56 -58.46 -62.74
C GLU A 1110 32.18 -59.60 -61.78
N ALA A 1111 31.51 -59.28 -60.67
CA ALA A 1111 31.01 -60.29 -59.73
C ALA A 1111 29.97 -61.22 -60.39
N LEU A 1112 29.02 -60.69 -61.16
CA LEU A 1112 28.04 -61.51 -61.90
C LEU A 1112 28.69 -62.38 -62.98
N LYS A 1113 29.75 -61.91 -63.64
CA LYS A 1113 30.53 -62.70 -64.60
C LYS A 1113 31.30 -63.83 -63.90
N ARG A 1114 31.95 -63.53 -62.78
CA ARG A 1114 32.68 -64.52 -61.96
C ARG A 1114 31.76 -65.62 -61.41
N ASP A 1115 30.56 -65.23 -60.95
CA ASP A 1115 29.57 -66.14 -60.37
C ASP A 1115 28.66 -66.79 -61.47
N ASN A 1116 28.97 -66.59 -62.77
CA ASN A 1116 28.26 -67.09 -63.97
C ASN A 1116 26.76 -66.71 -64.07
N GLN A 1117 26.30 -65.67 -63.38
CA GLN A 1117 24.91 -65.21 -63.40
C GLN A 1117 24.62 -64.07 -64.38
N PHE A 1118 25.66 -63.44 -64.95
CA PHE A 1118 25.52 -62.25 -65.81
C PHE A 1118 24.56 -62.45 -67.00
N ALA A 1119 24.59 -63.62 -67.65
CA ALA A 1119 23.70 -63.93 -68.76
C ALA A 1119 22.21 -64.03 -68.34
N GLN A 1120 21.93 -64.57 -67.14
CA GLN A 1120 20.57 -64.64 -66.61
C GLN A 1120 20.03 -63.25 -66.25
N TYR A 1121 20.89 -62.41 -65.69
CA TYR A 1121 20.59 -61.00 -65.41
C TYR A 1121 20.30 -60.21 -66.70
N GLN A 1122 21.12 -60.37 -67.75
CA GLN A 1122 20.86 -59.75 -69.06
C GLN A 1122 19.54 -60.24 -69.67
N GLN A 1123 19.29 -61.55 -69.67
CA GLN A 1123 18.04 -62.12 -70.19
C GLN A 1123 16.81 -61.61 -69.43
N ALA A 1124 16.91 -61.43 -68.11
CA ALA A 1124 15.83 -60.83 -67.32
C ALA A 1124 15.54 -59.39 -67.73
N LEU A 1125 16.57 -58.58 -68.04
CA LEU A 1125 16.41 -57.21 -68.52
C LEU A 1125 15.91 -57.12 -69.98
N GLU A 1126 16.25 -58.06 -70.84
CA GLU A 1126 15.76 -58.15 -72.23
C GLU A 1126 14.24 -58.36 -72.28
N VAL A 1127 13.69 -59.23 -71.42
CA VAL A 1127 12.24 -59.49 -71.34
C VAL A 1127 11.42 -58.24 -70.98
N VAL A 1128 12.04 -57.27 -70.28
CA VAL A 1128 11.42 -56.01 -69.88
C VAL A 1128 12.05 -54.79 -70.58
N ALA A 1129 12.61 -54.97 -71.79
CA ALA A 1129 13.27 -53.89 -72.54
C ALA A 1129 12.42 -52.61 -72.63
N ASP A 1130 11.14 -52.75 -72.97
CA ASP A 1130 10.17 -51.65 -73.12
C ASP A 1130 9.52 -51.18 -71.79
N GLN A 1131 10.03 -51.63 -70.63
CA GLN A 1131 9.50 -51.29 -69.30
C GLN A 1131 10.59 -50.71 -68.38
N PRO A 1132 10.91 -49.41 -68.49
CA PRO A 1132 11.94 -48.74 -67.71
C PRO A 1132 11.85 -48.96 -66.19
N ALA A 1133 10.67 -48.90 -65.58
CA ALA A 1133 10.52 -49.14 -64.14
C ALA A 1133 10.76 -50.61 -63.74
N ALA A 1134 10.43 -51.58 -64.58
CA ALA A 1134 10.74 -52.98 -64.33
C ALA A 1134 12.26 -53.23 -64.39
N ARG A 1135 12.94 -52.67 -65.41
CA ARG A 1135 14.41 -52.68 -65.50
C ARG A 1135 15.07 -51.99 -64.31
N TRP A 1136 14.58 -50.81 -63.93
CA TRP A 1136 15.04 -50.08 -62.75
C TRP A 1136 14.92 -50.92 -61.47
N SER A 1137 13.75 -51.51 -61.24
CA SER A 1137 13.48 -52.33 -60.07
C SER A 1137 14.40 -53.56 -60.01
N ILE A 1138 14.53 -54.30 -61.11
CA ILE A 1138 15.40 -55.50 -61.18
C ILE A 1138 16.85 -55.11 -60.87
N THR A 1139 17.42 -54.14 -61.58
CA THR A 1139 18.81 -53.72 -61.38
C THR A 1139 19.05 -53.16 -59.97
N SER A 1140 18.12 -52.36 -59.44
CA SER A 1140 18.22 -51.80 -58.09
C SER A 1140 18.22 -52.90 -57.00
N HIS A 1141 17.34 -53.90 -57.10
CA HIS A 1141 17.31 -55.01 -56.13
C HIS A 1141 18.54 -55.91 -56.22
N TRP A 1142 19.00 -56.25 -57.43
CA TRP A 1142 20.22 -57.04 -57.61
C TRP A 1142 21.46 -56.30 -57.07
N LEU A 1143 21.58 -55.00 -57.34
CA LEU A 1143 22.75 -54.23 -56.92
C LEU A 1143 22.73 -53.95 -55.41
N LYS A 1144 21.56 -53.67 -54.79
CA LYS A 1144 21.41 -53.63 -53.32
C LYS A 1144 21.80 -54.95 -52.65
N ALA A 1145 21.32 -56.08 -53.17
CA ALA A 1145 21.64 -57.40 -52.62
C ALA A 1145 23.13 -57.72 -52.73
N TRP A 1146 23.78 -57.30 -53.82
CA TRP A 1146 25.23 -57.40 -54.00
C TRP A 1146 25.99 -56.49 -53.03
N MET A 1147 25.63 -55.21 -52.90
CA MET A 1147 26.25 -54.27 -51.94
C MET A 1147 26.14 -54.76 -50.49
N ALA A 1148 25.04 -55.40 -50.12
CA ALA A 1148 24.88 -56.01 -48.80
C ALA A 1148 25.77 -57.26 -48.60
N LYS A 1149 26.07 -58.00 -49.68
CA LYS A 1149 27.00 -59.15 -49.68
C LYS A 1149 28.47 -58.73 -49.69
N THR A 1150 28.80 -57.52 -50.15
CA THR A 1150 30.17 -56.98 -50.27
C THR A 1150 30.52 -55.90 -49.24
N ASP A 1151 29.63 -55.63 -48.27
CA ASP A 1151 29.78 -54.60 -47.23
C ASP A 1151 29.92 -53.15 -47.77
N GLN A 1152 29.33 -52.89 -48.95
CA GLN A 1152 29.34 -51.59 -49.62
C GLN A 1152 28.07 -50.76 -49.35
N GLN A 1153 27.36 -51.04 -48.25
CA GLN A 1153 26.09 -50.36 -47.90
C GLN A 1153 26.26 -48.85 -47.69
N HIS A 1154 27.44 -48.38 -47.27
CA HIS A 1154 27.76 -46.96 -47.13
C HIS A 1154 27.71 -46.17 -48.47
N LEU A 1155 27.75 -46.86 -49.63
CA LEU A 1155 27.63 -46.24 -50.95
C LEU A 1155 26.18 -46.20 -51.50
N LEU A 1156 25.16 -46.53 -50.69
CA LEU A 1156 23.76 -46.59 -51.14
C LEU A 1156 23.23 -45.27 -51.73
N HIS A 1157 23.82 -44.12 -51.39
CA HIS A 1157 23.50 -42.82 -52.01
C HIS A 1157 23.74 -42.81 -53.53
N TYR A 1158 24.83 -43.45 -53.99
CA TYR A 1158 25.22 -43.50 -55.40
C TYR A 1158 24.52 -44.62 -56.20
N LEU A 1159 23.70 -45.45 -55.54
CA LEU A 1159 22.95 -46.54 -56.16
C LEU A 1159 22.12 -46.09 -57.40
N PRO A 1160 21.37 -44.97 -57.40
CA PRO A 1160 20.57 -44.58 -58.55
C PRO A 1160 21.43 -44.34 -59.80
N GLU A 1161 22.63 -43.78 -59.62
CA GLU A 1161 23.56 -43.53 -60.71
C GLU A 1161 24.17 -44.84 -61.25
N ALA A 1162 24.55 -45.78 -60.36
CA ALA A 1162 25.01 -47.11 -60.79
C ALA A 1162 23.91 -47.88 -61.54
N VAL A 1163 22.64 -47.77 -61.11
CA VAL A 1163 21.49 -48.40 -61.76
C VAL A 1163 21.23 -47.82 -63.16
N VAL A 1164 21.31 -46.50 -63.35
CA VAL A 1164 21.11 -45.91 -64.69
C VAL A 1164 22.22 -46.30 -65.67
N VAL A 1165 23.48 -46.30 -65.22
CA VAL A 1165 24.64 -46.68 -66.06
C VAL A 1165 24.46 -48.09 -66.62
N LEU A 1166 24.02 -49.03 -65.79
CA LEU A 1166 23.75 -50.42 -66.20
C LEU A 1166 22.50 -50.56 -67.10
N ASN A 1167 21.47 -49.74 -66.88
CA ASN A 1167 20.21 -49.85 -67.61
C ASN A 1167 20.23 -49.21 -69.00
N VAL A 1168 20.98 -48.11 -69.16
CA VAL A 1168 21.09 -47.33 -70.39
C VAL A 1168 22.21 -47.85 -71.31
N GLY A 1169 23.28 -48.41 -70.74
CA GLY A 1169 24.38 -49.02 -71.50
C GLY A 1169 24.98 -48.07 -72.55
N GLU A 1170 25.24 -48.57 -73.76
CA GLU A 1170 25.86 -47.79 -74.84
C GLU A 1170 24.96 -46.71 -75.46
N THR A 1171 23.68 -46.61 -75.06
CA THR A 1171 22.75 -45.59 -75.59
C THR A 1171 23.14 -44.17 -75.15
N VAL A 1172 23.77 -44.03 -73.98
CA VAL A 1172 24.27 -42.74 -73.47
C VAL A 1172 25.73 -42.91 -73.06
N LYS A 1173 26.61 -42.11 -73.68
CA LYS A 1173 28.03 -42.06 -73.31
C LYS A 1173 28.17 -41.52 -71.90
N THR A 1174 29.00 -42.15 -71.08
CA THR A 1174 29.30 -41.71 -69.71
C THR A 1174 30.80 -41.50 -69.51
N SER A 1175 31.16 -40.56 -68.64
CA SER A 1175 32.53 -40.23 -68.25
C SER A 1175 32.66 -40.26 -66.74
N VAL A 1176 33.65 -40.98 -66.21
CA VAL A 1176 33.91 -40.99 -64.76
C VAL A 1176 34.70 -39.73 -64.39
N ARG A 1177 34.11 -38.87 -63.56
CA ARG A 1177 34.79 -37.71 -62.97
C ARG A 1177 35.16 -38.02 -61.52
N SER A 1178 36.45 -37.93 -61.19
CA SER A 1178 36.98 -38.18 -59.85
C SER A 1178 37.09 -36.88 -59.07
N VAL A 1179 36.01 -36.50 -58.39
CA VAL A 1179 35.94 -35.36 -57.45
C VAL A 1179 35.39 -35.83 -56.11
N GLU A 1180 35.79 -35.15 -55.05
CA GLU A 1180 35.22 -35.34 -53.72
C GLU A 1180 33.89 -34.58 -53.61
N LEU A 1181 32.88 -35.23 -53.03
CA LEU A 1181 31.50 -34.72 -52.92
C LEU A 1181 30.92 -34.89 -51.51
N ALA A 1182 31.66 -35.53 -50.61
CA ALA A 1182 31.31 -35.72 -49.21
C ALA A 1182 32.43 -35.10 -48.37
N PHE A 1183 32.05 -34.32 -47.36
CA PHE A 1183 32.94 -33.49 -46.55
C PHE A 1183 32.60 -33.65 -45.08
N GLN A 1184 33.62 -33.56 -44.22
CA GLN A 1184 33.46 -33.39 -42.78
C GLN A 1184 34.03 -32.01 -42.42
N ILE A 1185 33.22 -31.21 -41.74
CA ILE A 1185 33.60 -29.87 -41.28
C ILE A 1185 33.72 -29.93 -39.77
N GLU A 1186 34.94 -29.81 -39.28
CA GLU A 1186 35.29 -29.87 -37.85
C GLU A 1186 35.36 -28.46 -37.24
N GLY A 1187 35.35 -28.39 -35.90
CA GLY A 1187 35.62 -27.16 -35.15
C GLY A 1187 34.40 -26.28 -34.88
N LEU A 1188 33.20 -26.69 -35.30
CA LEU A 1188 31.96 -25.93 -35.14
C LEU A 1188 31.66 -25.56 -33.69
N LEU A 1189 30.97 -24.44 -33.51
CA LEU A 1189 30.63 -23.82 -32.21
C LEU A 1189 29.12 -23.83 -31.91
N GLY A 1190 28.28 -24.10 -32.90
CA GLY A 1190 26.83 -24.21 -32.70
C GLY A 1190 26.36 -25.54 -32.14
N GLN A 1191 25.09 -25.55 -31.72
CA GLN A 1191 24.39 -26.74 -31.25
C GLN A 1191 23.21 -27.01 -32.18
N HIS A 1192 23.17 -28.19 -32.79
CA HIS A 1192 22.10 -28.63 -33.68
C HIS A 1192 22.09 -30.17 -33.75
N PRO A 1193 20.93 -30.86 -33.93
CA PRO A 1193 20.87 -32.32 -34.05
C PRO A 1193 21.72 -32.97 -35.14
N ARG A 1194 22.29 -32.20 -36.08
CA ARG A 1194 23.20 -32.70 -37.13
C ARG A 1194 24.69 -32.42 -36.88
N ILE A 1195 25.04 -31.79 -35.75
CA ILE A 1195 26.43 -31.59 -35.32
C ILE A 1195 26.75 -32.66 -34.27
N GLU A 1196 27.62 -33.59 -34.63
CA GLU A 1196 28.11 -34.66 -33.75
C GLU A 1196 29.58 -34.36 -33.44
N GLU A 1197 29.97 -34.26 -32.17
CA GLU A 1197 31.36 -34.02 -31.73
C GLU A 1197 32.03 -32.83 -32.48
N ARG A 1198 31.34 -31.67 -32.51
CA ARG A 1198 31.72 -30.44 -33.25
C ARG A 1198 31.95 -30.62 -34.75
N THR A 1199 31.45 -31.72 -35.31
CA THR A 1199 31.66 -32.13 -36.70
C THR A 1199 30.33 -32.22 -37.44
N LEU A 1200 30.29 -31.68 -38.66
CA LEU A 1200 29.14 -31.74 -39.55
C LEU A 1200 29.52 -32.51 -40.82
N SER A 1201 28.85 -33.64 -41.04
CA SER A 1201 29.00 -34.43 -42.28
C SER A 1201 28.04 -33.91 -43.36
N LEU A 1202 28.58 -33.47 -44.49
CA LEU A 1202 27.83 -32.95 -45.64
C LEU A 1202 28.09 -33.77 -46.89
N GLN A 1203 27.07 -33.95 -47.72
CA GLN A 1203 27.26 -34.27 -49.14
C GLN A 1203 26.77 -33.09 -49.99
N LEU A 1204 27.52 -32.74 -51.03
CA LEU A 1204 27.32 -31.49 -51.76
C LEU A 1204 25.93 -31.40 -52.41
N ASP A 1205 25.47 -32.49 -53.00
CA ASP A 1205 24.16 -32.57 -53.65
C ASP A 1205 23.01 -32.62 -52.64
N GLU A 1206 23.20 -33.31 -51.51
CA GLU A 1206 22.25 -33.37 -50.40
C GLU A 1206 22.08 -31.99 -49.73
N PHE A 1207 23.18 -31.26 -49.53
CA PHE A 1207 23.18 -29.88 -49.04
C PHE A 1207 22.39 -28.94 -49.96
N ASP A 1208 22.72 -28.92 -51.27
CA ASP A 1208 22.03 -28.07 -52.25
C ASP A 1208 20.54 -28.48 -52.43
N GLU A 1209 20.16 -29.76 -52.32
CA GLU A 1209 18.75 -30.21 -52.38
C GLU A 1209 17.96 -29.90 -51.10
N ARG A 1210 18.52 -30.20 -49.92
CA ARG A 1210 17.86 -29.98 -48.63
C ARG A 1210 17.61 -28.50 -48.37
N LEU A 1211 18.57 -27.63 -48.68
CA LEU A 1211 18.43 -26.19 -48.45
C LEU A 1211 17.48 -25.53 -49.46
N ARG A 1212 17.41 -26.01 -50.70
CA ARG A 1212 16.35 -25.61 -51.65
C ARG A 1212 14.96 -26.01 -51.15
N TYR A 1213 14.79 -27.23 -50.63
CA TYR A 1213 13.53 -27.66 -50.01
C TYR A 1213 13.16 -26.79 -48.78
N HIS A 1214 14.15 -26.45 -47.95
CA HIS A 1214 13.94 -25.54 -46.82
C HIS A 1214 13.48 -24.14 -47.27
N GLN A 1215 14.11 -23.58 -48.30
CA GLN A 1215 13.72 -22.29 -48.88
C GLN A 1215 12.35 -22.30 -49.56
N GLN A 1216 12.01 -23.36 -50.31
CA GLN A 1216 10.85 -23.39 -51.20
C GLN A 1216 9.56 -23.92 -50.56
N GLU A 1217 9.67 -24.79 -49.53
CA GLU A 1217 8.52 -25.44 -48.90
C GLU A 1217 8.43 -25.10 -47.41
N ILE A 1218 9.54 -25.24 -46.65
CA ILE A 1218 9.54 -25.07 -45.19
C ILE A 1218 9.34 -23.60 -44.77
N ILE A 1219 10.13 -22.66 -45.32
CA ILE A 1219 10.02 -21.24 -44.96
C ILE A 1219 8.63 -20.67 -45.31
N PRO A 1220 8.06 -20.89 -46.50
CA PRO A 1220 6.69 -20.47 -46.81
C PRO A 1220 5.64 -21.12 -45.89
N GLY A 1221 5.79 -22.42 -45.57
CA GLY A 1221 4.90 -23.11 -44.63
C GLY A 1221 4.94 -22.52 -43.20
N TRP A 1222 6.12 -22.13 -42.72
CA TRP A 1222 6.27 -21.43 -41.44
C TRP A 1222 5.69 -20.02 -41.47
N GLN A 1223 5.89 -19.26 -42.55
CA GLN A 1223 5.27 -17.93 -42.72
C GLN A 1223 3.74 -18.03 -42.69
N GLN A 1224 3.18 -19.00 -43.42
CA GLN A 1224 1.74 -19.29 -43.41
C GLN A 1224 1.24 -19.64 -42.00
N LEU A 1225 2.02 -20.38 -41.20
CA LEU A 1225 1.64 -20.70 -39.81
C LEU A 1225 1.53 -19.45 -38.94
N GLN A 1226 2.45 -18.48 -39.08
CA GLN A 1226 2.38 -17.24 -38.30
C GLN A 1226 1.17 -16.38 -38.70
N GLU A 1227 0.88 -16.27 -40.00
CA GLU A 1227 -0.30 -15.57 -40.50
C GLU A 1227 -1.61 -16.21 -39.99
N VAL A 1228 -1.74 -17.54 -40.08
CA VAL A 1228 -2.92 -18.26 -39.60
C VAL A 1228 -3.05 -18.16 -38.07
N ARG A 1229 -1.95 -18.26 -37.31
CA ARG A 1229 -1.98 -18.07 -35.84
C ARG A 1229 -2.49 -16.67 -35.46
N GLN A 1230 -2.05 -15.63 -36.16
CA GLN A 1230 -2.53 -14.27 -35.92
C GLN A 1230 -4.02 -14.13 -36.26
N GLN A 1231 -4.46 -14.62 -37.43
CA GLN A 1231 -5.86 -14.56 -37.87
C GLN A 1231 -6.80 -15.32 -36.92
N VAL A 1232 -6.38 -16.49 -36.41
CA VAL A 1232 -7.14 -17.25 -35.41
C VAL A 1232 -7.22 -16.49 -34.09
N LEU A 1233 -6.13 -15.90 -33.60
CA LEU A 1233 -6.15 -15.08 -32.38
C LEU A 1233 -7.04 -13.83 -32.51
N GLU A 1234 -7.02 -13.14 -33.66
CA GLU A 1234 -7.89 -11.99 -33.92
C GLU A 1234 -9.37 -12.40 -34.00
N LYS A 1235 -9.67 -13.52 -34.68
CA LYS A 1235 -11.02 -14.12 -34.76
C LYS A 1235 -11.58 -14.45 -33.37
N TRP A 1236 -10.78 -15.08 -32.51
CA TRP A 1236 -11.21 -15.52 -31.18
C TRP A 1236 -11.16 -14.41 -30.11
N ARG A 1237 -10.36 -13.36 -30.27
CA ARG A 1237 -10.47 -12.13 -29.46
C ARG A 1237 -11.73 -11.29 -29.78
N GLY A 1238 -12.36 -11.53 -30.93
CA GLY A 1238 -13.59 -10.87 -31.35
C GLY A 1238 -14.89 -11.61 -31.01
N GLN A 1239 -14.80 -12.78 -30.36
CA GLN A 1239 -15.94 -13.60 -29.91
C GLN A 1239 -16.14 -13.46 -28.39
#